data_AF-A0A225DKA5-F1
#
_entry.id   AF-A0A225DKA5-F1
#
_cell.length_a   1.000
_cell.length_b   1.000
_cell.length_c   1.000
_cell.angle_alpha   90.00
_cell.angle_beta   90.00
_cell.angle_gamma   90.00
#
_symmetry.space_group_name_H-M   'P 1'
#
loop_
_entity.id
_entity.type
_entity.pdbx_description
1 polymer ?
#
loop_
_entity_poly.entity_id
_entity_poly.type
_entity_poly.pdbx_seq_one_letter_code
_entity_poly.pdbx_strand_id
1 'polypeptide(L)'
;MILLFPDIDTFRLVLTGGFVPSDVLLAAATVAFGADGRISVESAAKLTKKATADLTRLGVLGTKRHLGPAAEVSCWPQILPVTRDAAPPQLSSQAPVLFELDSKDLPVLVGEMLRLGNDRQGVRWLTSDGDAADRRALLRVVGPPYYTLLRAIDPAAGGTATSVHAYVEHAPRVWVQIGYSHPFADQIKLADGQVLLVRPPRAWTYLPDGPFRDVYEVLNLKLPAAPIDWTEAPVRDKLAVPLRLVAGNAADAAELWVLRGDAVGQLDALARDADDRIVQRLKFAVAAGAGGETVVVLRVTASKLAAPVIPLTGAVGFRPYYKLQNLYIPAGSRLHPTLRRDAVRKLLADDADRLVWLYPKPDGTFAPESIPEDAFRPLEDWVDYVIETNHAPLAEWVDATRFDFEHYVCTDALSPKPPKGPDEEKGKGKRRGGKGDADDVPLTPATPGTKAPDASAASAPTSKVVAPTAQAKVPPSEWQVRRQALEDEFLAVEGPLDDPARLALWPQLAAANTGFGDLPEAALCWVNAMWEVDAPPREWVDGWVRSEFPNVDLPLPPALFEQHLKQADPSPVEMRRFAALLVWVAGQSPPPVWLRARLSAVQVHLEANEGKLPLRVVWLAAARVAALAGADTLGLARVRDRLLRRLLDDGGPKPERDLPTFLRYAGSKDTTRIRLVRDKVLGLHAQVRTWVDKSLRESTGTGGSVDRGATLAYVDLFFAFGLAKLGESELAKGLLTTAGQTLKGFTPETDLGVAAEYLYAALAYRIEEALAGRSHSGLLSPALVDELEQIRAKGQGQLNNPNALAYYSINRMREQFHILEPQEQLDPYGDWTGQGDEIKKALVALPRIKDPAVLARTIRELYRSAGDKAKAAPDARFVVLWDTLLLAARVGEAFTVELLGLVPEAMAASGTATGSDLTTKQGQLLERALFLAAHYDRRDLVRQLASQFADLVRAKPVEQRYEIVNVVAAQSLRSLRKLGLRDEVDKLFHALRDAILGGQTAAQLRDRYKHKTDTTTGLTGKNSWAKALQSLLNLAGAWLTFGAVEQAGPILDDARVELLGPAGDGVLPKIASPTESMALAKEYTATAQAYIAALGHGPAEDGLGRIAELFRYMDPKRVTNTYTTSKFYSRYHLNLVEETILAVVSDDFALGPAGRRWLDEDEFLVRRRVHRDMKARLKQSGL
;
A
#
# COMPACT_ATOMS: atom_id res chain seq x y z
N MET A 1 -34.12 33.12 51.20
CA MET A 1 -35.43 33.11 50.51
C MET A 1 -35.36 32.03 49.45
N ILE A 2 -36.34 31.13 49.38
CA ILE A 2 -36.31 30.00 48.44
C ILE A 2 -37.08 30.36 47.16
N LEU A 3 -36.37 30.35 46.04
CA LEU A 3 -36.93 30.47 44.68
C LEU A 3 -37.24 29.07 44.14
N LEU A 4 -38.37 28.93 43.46
CA LEU A 4 -38.84 27.72 42.82
C LEU A 4 -38.89 27.94 41.30
N PHE A 5 -37.99 27.30 40.58
CA PHE A 5 -37.90 27.31 39.12
C PHE A 5 -38.74 26.16 38.54
N PRO A 6 -39.50 26.40 37.45
CA PRO A 6 -40.38 25.39 36.85
C PRO A 6 -39.61 24.25 36.17
N ASP A 7 -38.42 24.52 35.64
CA ASP A 7 -37.56 23.58 34.93
C ASP A 7 -36.11 24.09 34.87
N ILE A 8 -35.21 23.28 34.33
CA ILE A 8 -33.77 23.58 34.24
C ILE A 8 -33.44 24.60 33.13
N ASP A 9 -34.27 24.69 32.08
CA ASP A 9 -34.06 25.63 30.98
C ASP A 9 -34.40 27.07 31.41
N THR A 10 -35.44 27.24 32.22
CA THR A 10 -35.79 28.50 32.89
C THR A 10 -34.70 28.92 33.87
N PHE A 11 -34.11 27.99 34.62
CA PHE A 11 -32.95 28.28 35.47
C PHE A 11 -31.72 28.71 34.63
N ARG A 12 -31.46 28.03 33.51
CA ARG A 12 -30.39 28.40 32.56
C ARG A 12 -30.62 29.78 31.92
N LEU A 13 -31.87 30.11 31.58
CA LEU A 13 -32.28 31.43 31.06
C LEU A 13 -32.08 32.54 32.11
N VAL A 14 -32.30 32.25 33.39
CA VAL A 14 -32.02 33.19 34.49
C VAL A 14 -30.54 33.45 34.66
N LEU A 15 -29.68 32.44 34.47
CA LEU A 15 -28.22 32.60 34.47
C LEU A 15 -27.69 33.43 33.27
N THR A 16 -28.28 33.31 32.08
CA THR A 16 -27.82 34.05 30.88
C THR A 16 -28.44 35.43 30.70
N GLY A 17 -29.71 35.62 31.08
CA GLY A 17 -30.50 36.79 30.69
C GLY A 17 -30.30 38.05 31.54
N GLY A 18 -29.39 38.05 32.52
CA GLY A 18 -29.10 39.22 33.37
C GLY A 18 -30.26 39.61 34.31
N PHE A 19 -31.23 38.73 34.52
CA PHE A 19 -32.39 38.95 35.39
C PHE A 19 -32.03 39.02 36.88
N VAL A 20 -30.92 38.41 37.26
CA VAL A 20 -30.38 38.37 38.62
C VAL A 20 -28.97 39.00 38.61
N PRO A 21 -28.62 39.88 39.57
CA PRO A 21 -27.29 40.45 39.69
C PRO A 21 -26.19 39.39 39.81
N SER A 22 -25.02 39.62 39.20
CA SER A 22 -23.95 38.63 39.10
C SER A 22 -23.31 38.28 40.46
N ASP A 23 -23.33 39.21 41.41
CA ASP A 23 -22.94 38.99 42.81
C ASP A 23 -23.86 37.98 43.53
N VAL A 24 -25.15 37.93 43.18
CA VAL A 24 -26.09 36.94 43.71
C VAL A 24 -25.86 35.56 43.06
N LEU A 25 -25.56 35.52 41.76
CA LEU A 25 -25.31 34.28 41.03
C LEU A 25 -23.99 33.60 41.42
N LEU A 26 -22.98 34.40 41.80
CA LEU A 26 -21.67 33.91 42.26
C LEU A 26 -21.63 33.62 43.76
N ALA A 27 -22.69 33.93 44.52
CA ALA A 27 -22.78 33.62 45.94
C ALA A 27 -23.22 32.17 46.20
N ALA A 28 -22.79 31.63 47.34
CA ALA A 28 -23.22 30.32 47.82
C ALA A 28 -24.75 30.26 47.99
N ALA A 29 -25.29 29.07 47.75
CA ALA A 29 -26.72 28.80 47.78
C ALA A 29 -26.99 27.36 48.26
N THR A 30 -28.21 27.09 48.70
CA THR A 30 -28.69 25.74 48.99
C THR A 30 -29.69 25.35 47.90
N VAL A 31 -29.54 24.15 47.32
CA VAL A 31 -30.38 23.68 46.21
C VAL A 31 -31.03 22.34 46.52
N ALA A 32 -32.29 22.15 46.15
CA ALA A 32 -32.94 20.84 46.11
C ALA A 32 -33.72 20.66 44.81
N PHE A 33 -33.64 19.47 44.23
CA PHE A 33 -34.29 19.08 42.98
C PHE A 33 -35.56 18.28 43.29
N GLY A 34 -36.68 18.63 42.66
CA GLY A 34 -37.93 17.88 42.72
C GLY A 34 -37.92 16.70 41.75
N ALA A 35 -38.70 15.65 42.06
CA ALA A 35 -38.91 14.51 41.17
C ALA A 35 -39.66 14.88 39.87
N ASP A 36 -40.28 16.06 39.83
CA ASP A 36 -40.99 16.66 38.70
C ASP A 36 -40.08 17.56 37.83
N GLY A 37 -38.76 17.57 38.06
CA GLY A 37 -37.79 18.36 37.30
C GLY A 37 -37.62 19.81 37.77
N ARG A 38 -38.41 20.25 38.76
CA ARG A 38 -38.32 21.59 39.34
C ARG A 38 -37.07 21.76 40.20
N ILE A 39 -36.59 23.00 40.31
CA ILE A 39 -35.40 23.34 41.10
C ILE A 39 -35.78 24.35 42.17
N SER A 40 -35.42 24.08 43.43
CA SER A 40 -35.58 25.04 44.53
C SER A 40 -34.23 25.55 45.00
N VAL A 41 -34.00 26.86 44.95
CA VAL A 41 -32.72 27.53 45.28
C VAL A 41 -32.94 28.55 46.38
N GLU A 42 -32.26 28.37 47.51
CA GLU A 42 -32.16 29.34 48.59
C GLU A 42 -30.83 30.10 48.47
N SER A 43 -30.88 31.42 48.43
CA SER A 43 -29.70 32.27 48.61
C SER A 43 -29.89 33.23 49.79
N ALA A 44 -28.78 33.55 50.45
CA ALA A 44 -28.70 34.55 51.51
C ALA A 44 -28.68 35.99 50.96
N ALA A 45 -28.37 36.18 49.67
CA ALA A 45 -28.30 37.50 49.06
C ALA A 45 -29.69 38.10 48.78
N LYS A 46 -29.84 39.42 48.99
CA LYS A 46 -31.12 40.11 48.81
C LYS A 46 -31.34 40.49 47.35
N LEU A 47 -32.34 39.88 46.72
CA LEU A 47 -32.80 40.27 45.38
C LEU A 47 -33.35 41.70 45.36
N THR A 48 -33.07 42.42 44.27
CA THR A 48 -33.69 43.74 44.03
C THR A 48 -35.16 43.59 43.67
N LYS A 49 -35.99 44.60 43.94
CA LYS A 49 -37.41 44.60 43.55
C LYS A 49 -37.62 44.33 42.05
N LYS A 50 -36.69 44.79 41.20
CA LYS A 50 -36.68 44.53 39.76
C LYS A 50 -36.43 43.04 39.48
N ALA A 51 -35.37 42.46 40.03
CA ALA A 51 -35.04 41.05 39.86
C ALA A 51 -36.20 40.13 40.31
N THR A 52 -36.86 40.44 41.43
CA THR A 52 -38.04 39.68 41.88
C THR A 52 -39.21 39.75 40.87
N ALA A 53 -39.47 40.93 40.30
CA ALA A 53 -40.54 41.10 39.30
C ALA A 53 -40.22 40.38 37.98
N ASP A 54 -38.97 40.43 37.53
CA ASP A 54 -38.53 39.77 36.30
C ASP A 54 -38.48 38.24 36.46
N LEU A 55 -38.03 37.73 37.62
CA LEU A 55 -38.15 36.29 37.96
C LEU A 55 -39.60 35.81 37.99
N THR A 56 -40.52 36.61 38.54
CA THR A 56 -41.96 36.26 38.58
C THR A 56 -42.55 36.15 37.16
N ARG A 57 -42.11 37.01 36.22
CA ARG A 57 -42.51 36.94 34.80
C ARG A 57 -42.03 35.66 34.10
N LEU A 58 -40.90 35.09 34.54
CA LEU A 58 -40.35 33.83 34.06
C LEU A 58 -40.96 32.59 34.78
N GLY A 59 -42.04 32.78 35.56
CA GLY A 59 -42.70 31.69 36.29
C GLY A 59 -41.94 31.19 37.52
N VAL A 60 -40.90 31.90 37.97
CA VAL A 60 -40.15 31.56 39.19
C VAL A 60 -40.93 32.06 40.41
N LEU A 61 -41.32 31.14 41.29
CA LEU A 61 -42.18 31.42 42.45
C LEU A 61 -41.38 31.44 43.76
N GLY A 62 -41.89 32.14 44.78
CA GLY A 62 -41.35 32.04 46.14
C GLY A 62 -41.95 30.85 46.89
N THR A 63 -41.11 30.00 47.49
CA THR A 63 -41.56 28.90 48.38
C THR A 63 -41.02 29.07 49.81
N LYS A 64 -41.67 28.40 50.77
CA LYS A 64 -41.26 28.36 52.19
C LYS A 64 -40.42 27.13 52.54
N ARG A 65 -40.32 26.14 51.65
CA ARG A 65 -39.57 24.88 51.85
C ARG A 65 -38.96 24.40 50.53
N HIS A 66 -37.81 23.73 50.62
CA HIS A 66 -37.20 22.99 49.52
C HIS A 66 -38.06 21.81 49.05
N LEU A 67 -37.87 21.40 47.79
CA LEU A 67 -38.62 20.29 47.16
C LEU A 67 -38.13 18.88 47.55
N GLY A 68 -37.05 18.77 48.33
CA GLY A 68 -36.38 17.50 48.62
C GLY A 68 -35.16 17.71 49.51
N PRO A 69 -34.23 16.73 49.59
CA PRO A 69 -32.97 16.90 50.30
C PRO A 69 -32.18 18.06 49.70
N ALA A 70 -31.80 19.01 50.54
CA ALA A 70 -31.11 20.23 50.15
C ALA A 70 -29.59 20.03 50.27
N ALA A 71 -28.85 20.46 49.25
CA ALA A 71 -27.39 20.40 49.19
C ALA A 71 -26.82 21.82 49.03
N GLU A 72 -25.68 22.09 49.65
CA GLU A 72 -24.98 23.36 49.47
C GLU A 72 -24.21 23.38 48.15
N VAL A 73 -24.23 24.53 47.48
CA VAL A 73 -23.43 24.84 46.30
C VAL A 73 -22.67 26.15 46.51
N SER A 74 -21.44 26.19 46.01
CA SER A 74 -20.54 27.34 46.09
C SER A 74 -21.03 28.56 45.30
N CYS A 75 -21.76 28.32 44.21
CA CYS A 75 -22.34 29.32 43.33
C CYS A 75 -23.51 28.73 42.52
N TRP A 76 -24.35 29.57 41.91
CA TRP A 76 -25.50 29.11 41.14
C TRP A 76 -25.13 28.32 39.86
N PRO A 77 -24.04 28.62 39.13
CA PRO A 77 -23.59 27.81 37.99
C PRO A 77 -23.32 26.32 38.32
N GLN A 78 -22.98 25.97 39.57
CA GLN A 78 -22.78 24.58 40.02
C GLN A 78 -24.08 23.74 39.98
N ILE A 79 -25.26 24.39 39.99
CA ILE A 79 -26.57 23.73 39.93
C ILE A 79 -26.80 23.05 38.58
N LEU A 80 -26.20 23.57 37.50
CA LEU A 80 -26.31 22.98 36.18
C LEU A 80 -25.40 21.76 36.03
N PRO A 81 -25.91 20.66 35.44
CA PRO A 81 -25.08 19.52 35.11
C PRO A 81 -24.12 19.84 33.95
N VAL A 82 -22.98 19.15 33.91
CA VAL A 82 -22.18 19.09 32.70
C VAL A 82 -22.90 18.31 31.60
N THR A 83 -22.77 18.77 30.37
CA THR A 83 -23.34 18.13 29.17
C THR A 83 -22.33 17.16 28.58
N ARG A 84 -22.75 15.95 28.19
CA ARG A 84 -21.89 15.01 27.46
C ARG A 84 -21.72 15.49 26.03
N ASP A 85 -20.48 15.51 25.55
CA ASP A 85 -20.18 15.97 24.19
C ASP A 85 -20.59 14.91 23.14
N ALA A 86 -21.09 15.36 21.99
CA ALA A 86 -21.62 14.49 20.94
C ALA A 86 -20.55 13.79 20.08
N ALA A 87 -19.29 14.21 20.21
CA ALA A 87 -18.14 13.68 19.47
C ALA A 87 -16.92 13.56 20.40
N PRO A 88 -15.94 12.67 20.11
CA PRO A 88 -14.70 12.60 20.87
C PRO A 88 -13.94 13.94 20.83
N PRO A 89 -13.36 14.40 21.95
CA PRO A 89 -12.67 15.69 21.99
C PRO A 89 -11.41 15.69 21.13
N GLN A 90 -11.34 16.62 20.18
CA GLN A 90 -10.19 16.81 19.28
C GLN A 90 -9.10 17.64 19.99
N LEU A 91 -8.31 16.99 20.84
CA LEU A 91 -7.17 17.62 21.52
C LEU A 91 -5.96 17.74 20.61
N SER A 92 -5.26 18.88 20.68
CA SER A 92 -3.99 19.07 19.97
C SER A 92 -2.84 18.32 20.66
N SER A 93 -1.77 18.04 19.92
CA SER A 93 -0.53 17.43 20.47
C SER A 93 0.23 18.31 21.46
N GLN A 94 -0.28 19.51 21.77
CA GLN A 94 0.24 20.45 22.76
C GLN A 94 -0.76 20.75 23.89
N ALA A 95 -1.97 20.19 23.85
CA ALA A 95 -2.97 20.40 24.91
C ALA A 95 -2.53 19.71 26.22
N PRO A 96 -2.53 20.42 27.36
CA PRO A 96 -2.31 19.81 28.66
C PRO A 96 -3.57 19.05 29.09
N VAL A 97 -3.40 17.82 29.55
CA VAL A 97 -4.45 16.99 30.17
C VAL A 97 -4.01 16.66 31.59
N LEU A 98 -4.94 16.78 32.52
CA LEU A 98 -4.72 16.43 33.92
C LEU A 98 -5.37 15.08 34.20
N PHE A 99 -4.62 14.12 34.73
CA PHE A 99 -5.14 12.84 35.20
C PHE A 99 -5.15 12.84 36.73
N GLU A 100 -6.30 12.57 37.33
CA GLU A 100 -6.46 12.23 38.76
C GLU A 100 -6.58 10.72 38.89
N LEU A 101 -5.79 10.13 39.78
CA LEU A 101 -5.73 8.69 39.99
C LEU A 101 -5.17 8.35 41.38
N ASP A 102 -5.38 7.11 41.81
CA ASP A 102 -4.81 6.62 43.07
C ASP A 102 -3.27 6.50 42.95
N SER A 103 -2.59 6.68 44.09
CA SER A 103 -1.12 6.54 44.20
C SER A 103 -0.54 5.26 43.58
N LYS A 104 -1.26 4.14 43.73
CA LYS A 104 -0.91 2.80 43.23
C LYS A 104 -0.91 2.68 41.70
N ASP A 105 -1.71 3.50 41.00
CA ASP A 105 -1.93 3.40 39.56
C ASP A 105 -1.00 4.34 38.77
N LEU A 106 -0.43 5.35 39.44
CA LEU A 106 0.54 6.28 38.86
C LEU A 106 1.75 5.60 38.18
N PRO A 107 2.40 4.57 38.76
CA PRO A 107 3.46 3.81 38.09
C PRO A 107 3.05 3.24 36.73
N VAL A 108 1.81 2.73 36.63
CA VAL A 108 1.29 2.07 35.44
C VAL A 108 1.07 3.09 34.33
N LEU A 109 0.40 4.21 34.65
CA LEU A 109 0.09 5.27 33.70
C LEU A 109 1.33 6.03 33.21
N VAL A 110 2.25 6.38 34.11
CA VAL A 110 3.54 6.99 33.75
C VAL A 110 4.35 6.05 32.86
N GLY A 111 4.38 4.76 33.21
CA GLY A 111 5.04 3.73 32.40
C GLY A 111 4.39 3.50 31.03
N GLU A 112 3.07 3.65 30.90
CA GLU A 112 2.35 3.64 29.61
C GLU A 112 2.75 4.85 28.74
N MET A 113 2.72 6.07 29.31
CA MET A 113 3.08 7.31 28.62
C MET A 113 4.55 7.30 28.12
N LEU A 114 5.49 6.85 28.95
CA LEU A 114 6.91 6.72 28.57
C LEU A 114 7.15 5.66 27.49
N ARG A 115 6.37 4.55 27.49
CA ARG A 115 6.42 3.53 26.42
C ARG A 115 5.89 4.06 25.09
N LEU A 116 4.88 4.93 25.14
CA LEU A 116 4.28 5.60 23.98
C LEU A 116 5.05 6.86 23.54
N GLY A 117 6.24 7.11 24.11
CA GLY A 117 7.13 8.20 23.70
C GLY A 117 6.73 9.60 24.17
N ASN A 118 5.84 9.72 25.16
CA ASN A 118 5.52 11.00 25.78
C ASN A 118 6.23 11.13 27.14
N ASP A 119 7.26 11.97 27.20
CA ASP A 119 8.05 12.30 28.40
C ASP A 119 7.66 13.64 29.04
N ARG A 120 6.69 14.37 28.47
CA ARG A 120 6.26 15.71 28.90
C ARG A 120 5.22 15.61 30.01
N GLN A 121 5.67 15.07 31.13
CA GLN A 121 4.86 14.69 32.28
C GLN A 121 5.32 15.42 33.55
N GLY A 122 4.36 15.88 34.35
CA GLY A 122 4.60 16.42 35.68
C GLY A 122 3.68 15.77 36.72
N VAL A 123 4.21 15.47 37.91
CA VAL A 123 3.46 14.83 39.00
C VAL A 123 3.31 15.75 40.19
N ARG A 124 2.14 15.70 40.82
CA ARG A 124 1.84 16.35 42.09
C ARG A 124 1.03 15.40 42.97
N TRP A 125 1.35 15.35 44.25
CA TRP A 125 0.64 14.53 45.25
C TRP A 125 -0.41 15.36 45.98
N LEU A 126 -1.56 14.74 46.27
CA LEU A 126 -2.61 15.31 47.11
C LEU A 126 -2.76 14.49 48.39
N THR A 127 -2.87 15.18 49.52
CA THR A 127 -3.11 14.60 50.84
C THR A 127 -4.37 15.21 51.44
N SER A 128 -5.33 14.38 51.85
CA SER A 128 -6.42 14.80 52.74
C SER A 128 -5.92 14.76 54.18
N ASP A 129 -6.31 15.73 55.01
CA ASP A 129 -6.06 15.66 56.45
C ASP A 129 -6.83 14.47 57.05
N GLY A 130 -6.10 13.50 57.62
CA GLY A 130 -6.67 12.47 58.48
C GLY A 130 -6.24 11.04 58.21
N ASP A 131 -5.96 10.64 56.96
CA ASP A 131 -5.69 9.22 56.65
C ASP A 131 -4.59 9.01 55.59
N ALA A 132 -3.65 8.11 55.88
CA ALA A 132 -2.53 7.79 55.01
C ALA A 132 -2.90 6.86 53.84
N ALA A 133 -4.10 6.27 53.88
CA ALA A 133 -4.58 5.30 52.90
C ALA A 133 -5.08 5.92 51.58
N ASP A 134 -5.68 7.12 51.59
CA ASP A 134 -6.37 7.72 50.43
C ASP A 134 -5.48 8.74 49.66
N ARG A 135 -4.24 8.35 49.35
CA ARG A 135 -3.30 9.21 48.58
C ARG A 135 -3.65 9.25 47.10
N ARG A 136 -4.06 10.42 46.61
CA ARG A 136 -4.28 10.67 45.17
C ARG A 136 -3.08 11.36 44.53
N ALA A 137 -2.83 11.03 43.27
CA ALA A 137 -1.87 11.68 42.41
C ALA A 137 -2.60 12.52 41.35
N LEU A 138 -2.00 13.66 41.02
CA LEU A 138 -2.28 14.43 39.81
C LEU A 138 -1.09 14.27 38.85
N LEU A 139 -1.36 13.74 37.66
CA LEU A 139 -0.40 13.62 36.56
C LEU A 139 -0.82 14.58 35.44
N ARG A 140 -0.04 15.64 35.22
CA ARG A 140 -0.21 16.57 34.09
C ARG A 140 0.62 16.06 32.91
N VAL A 141 -0.02 15.82 31.76
CA VAL A 141 0.64 15.34 30.53
C VAL A 141 0.35 16.31 29.38
N VAL A 142 1.38 16.69 28.62
CA VAL A 142 1.20 17.53 27.42
C VAL A 142 1.08 16.65 26.18
N GLY A 143 -0.08 16.69 25.51
CA GLY A 143 -0.39 15.89 24.33
C GLY A 143 -0.37 14.37 24.58
N PRO A 144 -1.15 13.83 25.53
CA PRO A 144 -1.20 12.39 25.79
C PRO A 144 -1.69 11.58 24.59
N PRO A 145 -1.31 10.29 24.46
CA PRO A 145 -1.76 9.40 23.39
C PRO A 145 -3.28 9.19 23.36
N TYR A 146 -3.85 9.14 22.16
CA TYR A 146 -5.29 9.05 21.91
C TYR A 146 -5.97 7.85 22.61
N TYR A 147 -5.34 6.67 22.58
CA TYR A 147 -5.90 5.47 23.21
C TYR A 147 -6.00 5.56 24.74
N THR A 148 -5.08 6.26 25.41
CA THR A 148 -5.16 6.45 26.87
C THR A 148 -6.26 7.43 27.24
N LEU A 149 -6.53 8.44 26.40
CA LEU A 149 -7.68 9.33 26.55
C LEU A 149 -9.01 8.58 26.34
N LEU A 150 -9.08 7.72 25.32
CA LEU A 150 -10.29 6.96 24.99
C LEU A 150 -10.70 6.02 26.14
N ARG A 151 -9.73 5.41 26.83
CA ARG A 151 -9.96 4.62 28.06
C ARG A 151 -10.50 5.44 29.24
N ALA A 152 -10.16 6.73 29.34
CA ALA A 152 -10.69 7.62 30.37
C ALA A 152 -12.08 8.19 30.03
N ILE A 153 -12.50 8.12 28.76
CA ILE A 153 -13.83 8.54 28.28
C ILE A 153 -14.87 7.42 28.44
N ASP A 154 -14.48 6.15 28.23
CA ASP A 154 -15.38 5.00 28.33
C ASP A 154 -14.87 3.92 29.31
N PRO A 155 -15.28 4.00 30.59
CA PRO A 155 -14.93 2.99 31.61
C PRO A 155 -15.50 1.60 31.36
N ALA A 156 -16.45 1.42 30.43
CA ALA A 156 -17.03 0.11 30.11
C ALA A 156 -16.25 -0.63 29.02
N ALA A 157 -15.47 0.09 28.18
CA ALA A 157 -14.67 -0.50 27.11
C ALA A 157 -13.37 -1.17 27.60
N GLY A 158 -12.88 -0.80 28.79
CA GLY A 158 -11.77 -1.47 29.48
C GLY A 158 -12.30 -2.38 30.58
N GLY A 159 -11.97 -3.68 30.54
CA GLY A 159 -12.48 -4.70 31.48
C GLY A 159 -11.99 -4.60 32.95
N THR A 160 -11.57 -3.41 33.39
CA THR A 160 -11.23 -3.09 34.78
C THR A 160 -11.77 -1.71 35.12
N ALA A 161 -12.53 -1.59 36.21
CA ALA A 161 -12.98 -0.29 36.73
C ALA A 161 -11.78 0.50 37.26
N THR A 162 -11.14 1.29 36.40
CA THR A 162 -9.97 2.10 36.73
C THR A 162 -10.38 3.43 37.34
N SER A 163 -9.79 3.80 38.47
CA SER A 163 -10.04 5.06 39.21
C SER A 163 -9.48 6.33 38.52
N VAL A 164 -9.08 6.22 37.26
CA VAL A 164 -8.38 7.26 36.49
C VAL A 164 -9.39 8.20 35.84
N HIS A 165 -9.38 9.48 36.24
CA HIS A 165 -10.21 10.54 35.69
C HIS A 165 -9.32 11.52 34.91
N ALA A 166 -9.62 11.76 33.63
CA ALA A 166 -8.90 12.72 32.82
C ALA A 166 -9.71 14.02 32.65
N TYR A 167 -9.05 15.17 32.73
CA TYR A 167 -9.64 16.50 32.63
C TYR A 167 -8.91 17.35 31.59
N VAL A 168 -9.68 18.23 30.94
CA VAL A 168 -9.21 19.25 30.01
C VAL A 168 -9.50 20.63 30.60
N GLU A 169 -8.57 21.58 30.42
CA GLU A 169 -8.78 22.96 30.82
C GLU A 169 -9.72 23.65 29.81
N HIS A 170 -10.92 24.03 30.25
CA HIS A 170 -11.89 24.76 29.42
C HIS A 170 -11.74 26.27 29.58
N ALA A 171 -11.40 26.73 30.79
CA ALA A 171 -11.09 28.12 31.12
C ALA A 171 -9.93 28.14 32.12
N PRO A 172 -9.19 29.26 32.29
CA PRO A 172 -8.01 29.29 33.14
C PRO A 172 -8.27 28.80 34.57
N ARG A 173 -7.54 27.77 35.00
CA ARG A 173 -7.67 27.06 36.29
C ARG A 173 -8.98 26.24 36.46
N VAL A 174 -9.80 26.08 35.40
CA VAL A 174 -11.07 25.34 35.40
C VAL A 174 -10.97 24.11 34.49
N TRP A 175 -10.93 22.93 35.12
CA TRP A 175 -10.71 21.64 34.47
C TRP A 175 -11.99 20.81 34.48
N VAL A 176 -12.51 20.45 33.30
CA VAL A 176 -13.74 19.65 33.13
C VAL A 176 -13.35 18.24 32.71
N GLN A 177 -14.04 17.22 33.24
CA GLN A 177 -13.78 15.83 32.90
C GLN A 177 -14.00 15.59 31.40
N ILE A 178 -13.06 14.88 30.77
CA ILE A 178 -13.02 14.66 29.32
C ILE A 178 -14.30 14.00 28.78
N GLY A 179 -14.77 14.48 27.62
CA GLY A 179 -16.05 14.06 27.02
C GLY A 179 -17.29 14.73 27.62
N TYR A 180 -17.09 15.71 28.52
CA TYR A 180 -18.12 16.57 29.06
C TYR A 180 -17.71 18.04 28.97
N SER A 181 -18.71 18.90 28.79
CA SER A 181 -18.58 20.36 28.77
C SER A 181 -19.44 20.99 29.88
N HIS A 182 -18.94 22.04 30.53
CA HIS A 182 -19.76 22.86 31.44
C HIS A 182 -20.27 24.09 30.68
N PRO A 183 -21.60 24.35 30.62
CA PRO A 183 -22.15 25.43 29.79
C PRO A 183 -21.71 26.86 30.15
N PHE A 184 -21.04 27.05 31.29
CA PHE A 184 -20.59 28.34 31.81
C PHE A 184 -19.11 28.34 32.23
N ALA A 185 -18.29 27.42 31.74
CA ALA A 185 -16.88 27.27 32.13
C ALA A 185 -16.10 28.61 32.14
N ASP A 186 -16.23 29.40 31.07
CA ASP A 186 -15.55 30.70 30.89
C ASP A 186 -15.99 31.80 31.88
N GLN A 187 -17.12 31.60 32.56
CA GLN A 187 -17.68 32.58 33.50
C GLN A 187 -17.33 32.23 34.97
N ILE A 188 -16.74 31.07 35.22
CA ILE A 188 -16.32 30.64 36.55
C ILE A 188 -15.06 31.43 36.95
N LYS A 189 -15.19 32.27 37.98
CA LYS A 189 -14.06 33.00 38.57
C LYS A 189 -13.62 32.32 39.86
N LEU A 190 -12.39 31.82 39.86
CA LEU A 190 -11.74 31.23 41.02
C LEU A 190 -10.91 32.28 41.76
N ALA A 191 -10.82 32.15 43.09
CA ALA A 191 -9.88 32.94 43.88
C ALA A 191 -8.43 32.58 43.51
N ASP A 192 -7.50 33.50 43.77
CA ASP A 192 -6.10 33.25 43.44
C ASP A 192 -5.50 32.14 44.30
N GLY A 193 -4.68 31.30 43.66
CA GLY A 193 -4.16 30.09 44.28
C GLY A 193 -5.15 28.92 44.30
N GLN A 194 -6.23 28.91 43.49
CA GLN A 194 -7.18 27.80 43.39
C GLN A 194 -7.36 27.25 41.96
N VAL A 195 -7.54 25.94 41.88
CA VAL A 195 -7.90 25.16 40.69
C VAL A 195 -9.21 24.42 40.96
N LEU A 196 -10.09 24.34 39.96
CA LEU A 196 -11.38 23.63 40.05
C LEU A 196 -11.39 22.41 39.13
N LEU A 197 -11.75 21.25 39.68
CA LEU A 197 -12.10 20.05 38.91
C LEU A 197 -13.63 19.89 38.87
N VAL A 198 -14.20 19.68 37.68
CA VAL A 198 -15.64 19.50 37.44
C VAL A 198 -15.93 18.10 36.88
N ARG A 199 -16.73 17.31 37.61
CA ARG A 199 -17.13 15.93 37.28
C ARG A 199 -18.65 15.81 37.07
N PRO A 200 -19.12 14.88 36.22
CA PRO A 200 -20.54 14.59 36.06
C PRO A 200 -21.16 13.98 37.34
N PRO A 201 -22.45 14.24 37.61
CA PRO A 201 -23.28 15.20 36.90
C PRO A 201 -22.97 16.65 37.30
N ARG A 202 -22.63 16.93 38.57
CA ARG A 202 -22.54 18.30 39.16
C ARG A 202 -21.42 18.46 40.22
N ALA A 203 -20.47 17.53 40.30
CA ALA A 203 -19.50 17.49 41.40
C ALA A 203 -18.32 18.42 41.14
N TRP A 204 -18.09 19.38 42.04
CA TRP A 204 -17.02 20.37 41.97
C TRP A 204 -15.99 20.07 43.07
N THR A 205 -14.70 20.15 42.77
CA THR A 205 -13.61 19.95 43.74
C THR A 205 -12.57 21.03 43.58
N TYR A 206 -12.38 21.83 44.65
CA TYR A 206 -11.38 22.88 44.71
C TYR A 206 -10.06 22.32 45.24
N LEU A 207 -8.97 22.66 44.57
CA LEU A 207 -7.60 22.28 44.94
C LEU A 207 -6.73 23.53 44.98
N PRO A 208 -5.72 23.61 45.87
CA PRO A 208 -4.76 24.71 45.83
C PRO A 208 -3.96 24.65 44.53
N ASP A 209 -3.74 25.78 43.87
CA ASP A 209 -2.81 25.89 42.74
C ASP A 209 -1.36 25.75 43.26
N GLY A 210 -0.53 25.00 42.54
CA GLY A 210 0.78 24.59 43.07
C GLY A 210 1.58 23.72 42.11
N PRO A 211 2.93 23.74 42.24
CA PRO A 211 3.83 23.24 41.22
C PRO A 211 3.75 21.72 41.03
N PHE A 212 3.81 21.30 39.76
CA PHE A 212 4.10 19.92 39.38
C PHE A 212 5.61 19.74 39.33
N ARG A 213 6.11 18.61 39.83
CA ARG A 213 7.52 18.21 39.68
C ARG A 213 7.71 17.45 38.38
N ASP A 214 8.86 17.61 37.73
CA ASP A 214 9.24 16.79 36.57
C ASP A 214 9.26 15.31 37.02
N VAL A 215 8.65 14.41 36.23
CA VAL A 215 8.62 12.98 36.53
C VAL A 215 10.02 12.39 36.70
N TYR A 216 11.05 12.96 36.06
CA TYR A 216 12.44 12.54 36.24
C TYR A 216 13.05 12.88 37.60
N GLU A 217 12.46 13.78 38.39
CA GLU A 217 12.89 14.02 39.79
C GLU A 217 12.44 12.92 40.76
N VAL A 218 11.47 12.10 40.36
CA VAL A 218 10.80 11.09 41.22
C VAL A 218 11.01 9.66 40.69
N LEU A 219 11.54 9.52 39.46
CA LEU A 219 11.93 8.24 38.85
C LEU A 219 13.18 7.64 39.50
N ASN A 220 13.16 6.32 39.65
CA ASN A 220 14.30 5.50 40.04
C ASN A 220 14.60 4.48 38.92
N LEU A 221 15.48 4.87 38.00
CA LEU A 221 15.80 4.05 36.85
C LEU A 221 16.77 2.93 37.26
N LYS A 222 16.33 1.67 37.17
CA LYS A 222 17.18 0.52 37.49
C LYS A 222 18.08 0.20 36.29
N LEU A 223 19.37 0.51 36.44
CA LEU A 223 20.43 0.05 35.52
C LEU A 223 20.75 -1.43 35.77
N PRO A 224 21.12 -2.24 34.75
CA PRO A 224 21.31 -3.69 34.92
C PRO A 224 22.64 -4.12 35.56
N ALA A 225 23.51 -3.18 35.93
CA ALA A 225 24.74 -3.37 36.68
C ALA A 225 25.17 -2.03 37.30
N ALA A 226 25.97 -2.06 38.38
CA ALA A 226 26.49 -0.88 39.07
C ALA A 226 28.02 -0.99 39.26
N PRO A 227 28.77 0.11 39.08
CA PRO A 227 30.01 0.34 39.83
C PRO A 227 29.65 0.55 41.31
N ILE A 228 30.48 0.08 42.24
CA ILE A 228 30.18 0.10 43.68
C ILE A 228 31.14 1.05 44.41
N ASP A 229 30.60 2.04 45.12
CA ASP A 229 30.89 2.33 46.55
C ASP A 229 29.98 3.48 47.08
N TRP A 230 29.87 3.56 48.42
CA TRP A 230 28.74 3.94 49.30
C TRP A 230 28.37 5.46 49.36
N THR A 231 27.18 5.96 49.81
CA THR A 231 25.99 5.41 50.53
C THR A 231 24.72 6.30 50.29
N GLU A 232 23.53 5.99 50.86
CA GLU A 232 22.31 6.82 50.76
C GLU A 232 21.47 6.93 52.07
N ALA A 233 20.84 8.10 52.30
CA ALA A 233 19.59 8.25 53.08
C ALA A 233 18.84 9.57 52.71
N PRO A 234 17.50 9.65 52.79
CA PRO A 234 16.54 8.76 52.13
C PRO A 234 15.50 9.52 51.28
N VAL A 235 15.17 9.00 50.08
CA VAL A 235 13.91 9.31 49.38
C VAL A 235 12.98 8.11 49.54
N ARG A 236 11.82 8.29 50.18
CA ARG A 236 11.07 7.17 50.79
C ARG A 236 10.20 6.32 49.86
N ASP A 237 9.83 6.82 48.68
CA ASP A 237 9.16 6.02 47.63
C ASP A 237 9.69 6.48 46.25
N LYS A 238 10.16 5.53 45.43
CA LYS A 238 10.99 5.79 44.23
C LYS A 238 10.51 4.90 43.06
N LEU A 239 10.06 5.49 41.95
CA LEU A 239 9.37 4.77 40.86
C LEU A 239 10.34 3.93 40.01
N ALA A 240 10.28 2.59 40.10
CA ALA A 240 11.22 1.70 39.42
C ALA A 240 10.88 1.45 37.93
N VAL A 241 11.74 1.90 37.01
CA VAL A 241 11.63 1.60 35.56
C VAL A 241 12.97 1.06 35.02
N PRO A 242 13.01 -0.12 34.38
CA PRO A 242 14.24 -0.70 33.84
C PRO A 242 14.57 -0.19 32.43
N LEU A 243 15.85 0.10 32.17
CA LEU A 243 16.36 0.39 30.82
C LEU A 243 16.79 -0.89 30.09
N ARG A 244 16.50 -0.97 28.79
CA ARG A 244 16.86 -2.11 27.92
C ARG A 244 17.37 -1.64 26.56
N LEU A 245 18.16 -2.48 25.89
CA LEU A 245 18.47 -2.34 24.47
C LEU A 245 17.42 -3.11 23.67
N VAL A 246 16.85 -2.44 22.65
CA VAL A 246 15.92 -3.05 21.69
C VAL A 246 16.35 -2.72 20.27
N ALA A 247 15.83 -3.45 19.28
CA ALA A 247 16.12 -3.19 17.88
C ALA A 247 15.76 -1.73 17.48
N GLY A 248 16.65 -1.13 16.70
CA GLY A 248 16.58 0.22 16.18
C GLY A 248 16.84 0.25 14.67
N ASN A 249 17.12 1.44 14.13
CA ASN A 249 17.31 1.61 12.68
C ASN A 249 18.60 0.91 12.21
N ALA A 250 18.50 0.08 11.17
CA ALA A 250 19.62 -0.71 10.64
C ALA A 250 20.55 0.05 9.68
N ALA A 251 20.23 1.31 9.37
CA ALA A 251 20.99 2.15 8.44
C ALA A 251 22.21 2.87 9.07
N ASP A 252 22.39 2.79 10.39
CA ASP A 252 23.46 3.51 11.09
C ASP A 252 24.78 2.69 11.07
N ALA A 253 25.84 3.26 10.50
CA ALA A 253 27.17 2.66 10.47
C ALA A 253 27.82 2.60 11.88
N ALA A 254 28.72 1.64 12.08
CA ALA A 254 29.55 1.57 13.29
C ALA A 254 30.74 2.53 13.19
N GLU A 255 31.07 3.17 14.32
CA GLU A 255 32.23 4.07 14.50
C GLU A 255 33.17 3.61 15.62
N LEU A 256 32.78 2.55 16.35
CA LEU A 256 33.58 1.92 17.40
C LEU A 256 33.34 0.41 17.38
N TRP A 257 34.37 -0.40 17.60
CA TRP A 257 34.31 -1.86 17.65
C TRP A 257 34.98 -2.36 18.92
N VAL A 258 34.35 -3.31 19.59
CA VAL A 258 34.93 -4.01 20.76
C VAL A 258 35.22 -5.45 20.35
N LEU A 259 36.49 -5.84 20.42
CA LEU A 259 37.01 -7.17 20.11
C LEU A 259 37.27 -7.94 21.42
N ARG A 260 36.89 -9.22 21.44
CA ARG A 260 37.14 -10.16 22.55
C ARG A 260 37.58 -11.52 22.00
N GLY A 261 38.31 -12.28 22.81
CA GLY A 261 38.93 -13.55 22.39
C GLY A 261 40.31 -13.29 21.78
N ASP A 262 40.55 -13.71 20.54
CA ASP A 262 41.75 -13.33 19.80
C ASP A 262 41.64 -11.86 19.30
N ALA A 263 41.69 -10.93 20.25
CA ALA A 263 41.56 -9.50 19.98
C ALA A 263 42.87 -8.89 19.43
N VAL A 264 44.03 -9.45 19.85
CA VAL A 264 45.36 -9.02 19.42
C VAL A 264 45.66 -9.52 18.00
N GLY A 265 45.47 -10.82 17.71
CA GLY A 265 45.73 -11.37 16.37
C GLY A 265 44.81 -10.80 15.30
N GLN A 266 43.56 -10.47 15.66
CA GLN A 266 42.65 -9.75 14.75
C GLN A 266 43.05 -8.30 14.48
N LEU A 267 43.55 -7.57 15.48
CA LEU A 267 44.02 -6.20 15.25
C LEU A 267 45.34 -6.21 14.46
N ASP A 268 46.22 -7.18 14.71
CA ASP A 268 47.46 -7.37 13.97
C ASP A 268 47.23 -7.70 12.48
N ALA A 269 46.31 -8.63 12.20
CA ALA A 269 45.88 -8.90 10.83
C ALA A 269 45.27 -7.65 10.16
N LEU A 270 44.45 -6.87 10.89
CA LEU A 270 43.90 -5.61 10.36
C LEU A 270 45.00 -4.57 10.07
N ALA A 271 45.96 -4.39 10.97
CA ALA A 271 47.04 -3.42 10.80
C ALA A 271 47.97 -3.78 9.63
N ARG A 272 48.19 -5.08 9.39
CA ARG A 272 49.00 -5.60 8.27
C ARG A 272 48.28 -5.56 6.93
N ASP A 273 46.98 -5.86 6.90
CA ASP A 273 46.23 -6.11 5.65
C ASP A 273 45.38 -4.89 5.18
N ALA A 274 45.36 -3.77 5.93
CA ALA A 274 44.62 -2.56 5.59
C ALA A 274 45.46 -1.48 4.87
N ASP A 275 44.78 -0.64 4.08
CA ASP A 275 45.34 0.56 3.44
C ASP A 275 45.70 1.64 4.48
N ASP A 276 46.84 2.34 4.31
CA ASP A 276 47.31 3.43 5.18
C ASP A 276 46.22 4.47 5.52
N ARG A 277 45.32 4.76 4.57
CA ARG A 277 44.21 5.72 4.74
C ARG A 277 43.13 5.22 5.69
N ILE A 278 43.07 3.91 5.95
CA ILE A 278 42.21 3.31 6.96
C ILE A 278 42.93 3.33 8.31
N VAL A 279 44.22 2.97 8.35
CA VAL A 279 45.06 2.97 9.57
C VAL A 279 45.09 4.36 10.22
N GLN A 280 45.39 5.41 9.44
CA GLN A 280 45.41 6.82 9.90
C GLN A 280 44.06 7.34 10.42
N ARG A 281 42.95 6.63 10.15
CA ARG A 281 41.60 7.01 10.58
C ARG A 281 41.13 6.26 11.82
N LEU A 282 41.98 5.44 12.43
CA LEU A 282 41.62 4.57 13.55
C LEU A 282 42.52 4.84 14.76
N LYS A 283 41.92 4.71 15.94
CA LYS A 283 42.61 4.63 17.23
C LYS A 283 42.26 3.32 17.91
N PHE A 284 43.21 2.75 18.64
CA PHE A 284 43.01 1.57 19.48
C PHE A 284 43.26 1.89 20.95
N ALA A 285 42.62 1.13 21.82
CA ALA A 285 42.95 1.05 23.24
C ALA A 285 42.84 -0.41 23.69
N VAL A 286 43.72 -0.83 24.60
CA VAL A 286 43.76 -2.20 25.15
C VAL A 286 43.39 -2.14 26.63
N ALA A 287 42.47 -2.99 27.06
CA ALA A 287 42.00 -3.07 28.44
C ALA A 287 41.86 -4.52 28.91
N ALA A 288 41.90 -4.74 30.21
CA ALA A 288 41.48 -5.99 30.82
C ALA A 288 39.97 -5.99 31.03
N GLY A 289 39.29 -7.03 30.53
CA GLY A 289 37.88 -7.28 30.78
C GLY A 289 37.62 -7.75 32.21
N ALA A 290 36.34 -7.83 32.60
CA ALA A 290 35.94 -8.18 33.96
C ALA A 290 36.30 -9.64 34.37
N GLY A 291 36.65 -10.51 33.42
CA GLY A 291 37.17 -11.85 33.66
C GLY A 291 38.69 -11.97 33.54
N GLY A 292 39.41 -10.85 33.36
CA GLY A 292 40.85 -10.82 33.09
C GLY A 292 41.23 -11.08 31.63
N GLU A 293 40.25 -11.16 30.71
CA GLU A 293 40.52 -11.33 29.29
C GLU A 293 40.99 -10.03 28.61
N THR A 294 41.90 -10.11 27.64
CA THR A 294 42.32 -8.93 26.87
C THR A 294 41.19 -8.48 25.94
N VAL A 295 40.78 -7.22 26.08
CA VAL A 295 39.77 -6.55 25.25
C VAL A 295 40.44 -5.43 24.47
N VAL A 296 40.18 -5.36 23.17
CA VAL A 296 40.67 -4.27 22.30
C VAL A 296 39.47 -3.45 21.84
N VAL A 297 39.57 -2.13 21.99
CA VAL A 297 38.56 -1.17 21.56
C VAL A 297 39.13 -0.33 20.41
N LEU A 298 38.52 -0.42 19.24
CA LEU A 298 38.91 0.29 18.03
C LEU A 298 37.90 1.40 17.73
N ARG A 299 38.34 2.63 17.45
CA ARG A 299 37.47 3.80 17.25
C ARG A 299 37.88 4.61 16.03
N VAL A 300 36.90 5.14 15.28
CA VAL A 300 37.16 6.06 14.16
C VAL A 300 37.53 7.46 14.68
N THR A 301 38.62 8.02 14.16
CA THR A 301 39.01 9.42 14.39
C THR A 301 37.99 10.36 13.75
N ALA A 302 37.55 11.38 14.50
CA ALA A 302 36.51 12.32 14.08
C ALA A 302 36.81 12.95 12.69
N SER A 303 35.92 12.72 11.73
CA SER A 303 36.12 13.11 10.32
C SER A 303 34.80 13.50 9.66
N LYS A 304 34.86 14.24 8.54
CA LYS A 304 33.70 14.53 7.68
C LYS A 304 33.41 13.42 6.67
N LEU A 305 34.28 12.40 6.59
CA LEU A 305 34.12 11.24 5.71
C LEU A 305 33.34 10.13 6.43
N ALA A 306 32.53 9.38 5.66
CA ALA A 306 31.81 8.22 6.19
C ALA A 306 32.74 7.20 6.86
N ALA A 307 32.26 6.53 7.91
CA ALA A 307 33.01 5.52 8.65
C ALA A 307 33.45 4.37 7.71
N PRO A 308 34.69 3.87 7.83
CA PRO A 308 35.17 2.75 7.02
C PRO A 308 34.45 1.45 7.42
N VAL A 309 34.23 0.56 6.44
CA VAL A 309 33.73 -0.79 6.69
C VAL A 309 34.92 -1.69 7.06
N ILE A 310 34.97 -2.17 8.30
CA ILE A 310 36.08 -2.98 8.81
C ILE A 310 35.64 -4.45 8.96
N PRO A 311 36.31 -5.42 8.28
CA PRO A 311 35.92 -6.83 8.29
C PRO A 311 36.45 -7.59 9.52
N LEU A 312 36.03 -7.20 10.72
CA LEU A 312 36.41 -7.87 11.97
C LEU A 312 35.50 -9.07 12.29
N THR A 313 36.06 -10.15 12.86
CA THR A 313 35.34 -11.40 13.10
C THR A 313 34.93 -11.54 14.57
N GLY A 314 33.61 -11.45 14.83
CA GLY A 314 33.08 -11.53 16.19
C GLY A 314 33.18 -10.24 17.01
N ALA A 315 33.68 -9.16 16.42
CA ALA A 315 33.64 -7.83 17.03
C ALA A 315 32.21 -7.26 17.08
N VAL A 316 31.84 -6.59 18.17
CA VAL A 316 30.56 -5.87 18.27
C VAL A 316 30.77 -4.42 17.82
N GLY A 317 30.02 -3.99 16.81
CA GLY A 317 30.03 -2.61 16.31
C GLY A 317 29.05 -1.71 17.05
N PHE A 318 29.50 -0.50 17.40
CA PHE A 318 28.79 0.52 18.13
C PHE A 318 28.81 1.87 17.38
N ARG A 319 27.84 2.74 17.69
CA ARG A 319 27.64 4.06 17.11
C ARG A 319 27.41 5.11 18.20
N PRO A 320 27.74 6.39 17.99
CA PRO A 320 27.45 7.45 18.96
C PRO A 320 25.94 7.65 19.15
N TYR A 321 25.49 7.77 20.40
CA TYR A 321 24.08 7.95 20.73
C TYR A 321 23.74 9.43 20.98
N TYR A 322 22.67 9.94 20.36
CA TYR A 322 22.28 11.37 20.37
C TYR A 322 23.43 12.36 20.07
N LYS A 323 24.41 11.95 19.24
CA LYS A 323 25.64 12.72 18.94
C LYS A 323 26.41 13.14 20.20
N LEU A 324 26.38 12.31 21.25
CA LEU A 324 27.30 12.41 22.39
C LEU A 324 28.60 11.71 21.99
N GLN A 325 29.75 12.38 22.19
CA GLN A 325 31.06 11.89 21.76
C GLN A 325 31.63 10.78 22.67
N ASN A 326 31.11 10.69 23.89
CA ASN A 326 31.52 9.78 24.95
C ASN A 326 30.51 8.65 25.23
N LEU A 327 29.41 8.52 24.46
CA LEU A 327 28.40 7.47 24.66
C LEU A 327 28.06 6.71 23.39
N TYR A 328 28.38 5.42 23.40
CA TYR A 328 28.21 4.51 22.27
C TYR A 328 27.19 3.40 22.58
N ILE A 329 26.33 3.08 21.60
CA ILE A 329 25.38 1.95 21.69
C ILE A 329 25.55 1.02 20.49
N PRO A 330 25.17 -0.27 20.58
CA PRO A 330 25.34 -1.19 19.46
C PRO A 330 24.64 -0.70 18.18
N ALA A 331 25.29 -0.89 17.03
CA ALA A 331 24.70 -0.59 15.73
C ALA A 331 23.40 -1.40 15.55
N GLY A 332 22.38 -0.79 14.92
CA GLY A 332 21.05 -1.40 14.83
C GLY A 332 20.27 -1.50 16.14
N SER A 333 20.73 -0.91 17.25
CA SER A 333 20.02 -0.88 18.55
C SER A 333 19.58 0.54 18.96
N ARG A 334 18.65 0.60 19.92
CA ARG A 334 18.21 1.83 20.63
C ARG A 334 17.91 1.52 22.11
N LEU A 335 18.01 2.53 22.97
CA LEU A 335 17.55 2.45 24.36
C LEU A 335 16.02 2.53 24.44
N HIS A 336 15.44 1.76 25.36
CA HIS A 336 14.02 1.75 25.67
C HIS A 336 13.75 1.67 27.19
N PRO A 337 12.82 2.46 27.76
CA PRO A 337 12.10 3.58 27.12
C PRO A 337 13.05 4.66 26.57
N THR A 338 12.60 5.39 25.57
CA THR A 338 13.36 6.50 24.98
C THR A 338 13.40 7.67 25.94
N LEU A 339 14.61 8.12 26.29
CA LEU A 339 14.84 9.22 27.23
C LEU A 339 15.39 10.45 26.52
N ARG A 340 15.07 11.65 27.02
CA ARG A 340 15.66 12.91 26.54
C ARG A 340 17.19 12.95 26.68
N ARG A 341 17.86 13.62 25.73
CA ARG A 341 19.34 13.60 25.55
C ARG A 341 20.11 14.05 26.79
N ASP A 342 19.59 15.01 27.54
CA ASP A 342 20.13 15.51 28.81
C ASP A 342 20.01 14.47 29.95
N ALA A 343 18.86 13.80 30.08
CA ALA A 343 18.70 12.70 31.03
C ALA A 343 19.62 11.51 30.70
N VAL A 344 19.72 11.12 29.43
CA VAL A 344 20.65 10.06 28.96
C VAL A 344 22.09 10.39 29.34
N ARG A 345 22.53 11.62 29.11
CA ARG A 345 23.89 12.07 29.45
C ARG A 345 24.14 11.92 30.95
N LYS A 346 23.28 12.50 31.78
CA LYS A 346 23.41 12.46 33.25
C LYS A 346 23.38 11.04 33.84
N LEU A 347 22.71 10.09 33.17
CA LEU A 347 22.56 8.71 33.64
C LEU A 347 23.66 7.76 33.18
N LEU A 348 24.28 8.01 32.02
CA LEU A 348 25.13 7.02 31.33
C LEU A 348 26.48 7.59 30.85
N ALA A 349 26.68 8.91 30.87
CA ALA A 349 27.82 9.58 30.26
C ALA A 349 28.04 10.99 30.87
N ASP A 350 27.97 11.08 32.20
CA ASP A 350 28.09 12.32 32.97
C ASP A 350 29.55 12.80 33.04
N ASP A 351 30.48 11.84 33.12
CA ASP A 351 31.92 12.05 32.97
C ASP A 351 32.28 12.18 31.47
N ALA A 352 32.98 13.26 31.12
CA ALA A 352 33.39 13.57 29.75
C ALA A 352 34.73 12.94 29.36
N ASP A 353 35.58 12.61 30.33
CA ASP A 353 36.94 12.10 30.10
C ASP A 353 36.98 10.56 29.99
N ARG A 354 35.80 9.91 30.08
CA ARG A 354 35.60 8.46 29.90
C ARG A 354 34.67 8.19 28.74
N LEU A 355 35.11 7.35 27.82
CA LEU A 355 34.26 6.80 26.76
C LEU A 355 33.47 5.61 27.31
N VAL A 356 32.14 5.67 27.21
CA VAL A 356 31.20 4.63 27.66
C VAL A 356 30.54 3.94 26.48
N TRP A 357 30.46 2.60 26.50
CA TRP A 357 29.65 1.81 25.58
C TRP A 357 28.69 0.86 26.30
N LEU A 358 27.51 0.62 25.71
CA LEU A 358 26.48 -0.25 26.30
C LEU A 358 26.56 -1.67 25.71
N TYR A 359 27.37 -2.54 26.31
CA TYR A 359 27.57 -3.91 25.83
C TYR A 359 26.28 -4.75 26.00
N PRO A 360 25.75 -5.38 24.93
CA PRO A 360 24.45 -6.06 24.99
C PRO A 360 24.54 -7.42 25.70
N LYS A 361 23.52 -7.76 26.48
CA LYS A 361 23.35 -9.09 27.10
C LYS A 361 22.25 -9.91 26.38
N PRO A 362 22.25 -11.26 26.47
CA PRO A 362 21.32 -12.12 25.73
C PRO A 362 19.83 -11.90 26.02
N ASP A 363 19.50 -11.28 27.15
CA ASP A 363 18.14 -11.00 27.64
C ASP A 363 17.61 -9.60 27.24
N GLY A 364 18.37 -8.83 26.47
CA GLY A 364 18.05 -7.45 26.09
C GLY A 364 18.39 -6.41 27.17
N THR A 365 19.00 -6.82 28.28
CA THR A 365 19.69 -5.88 29.17
C THR A 365 21.09 -5.53 28.61
N PHE A 366 21.82 -4.66 29.29
CA PHE A 366 23.16 -4.23 28.88
C PHE A 366 24.07 -4.01 30.10
N ALA A 367 25.38 -4.13 29.89
CA ALA A 367 26.39 -3.65 30.81
C ALA A 367 26.97 -2.33 30.26
N PRO A 368 26.93 -1.21 30.99
CA PRO A 368 27.75 -0.06 30.67
C PRO A 368 29.21 -0.38 31.00
N GLU A 369 30.07 -0.35 29.99
CA GLU A 369 31.53 -0.50 30.12
C GLU A 369 32.18 0.82 29.72
N SER A 370 33.34 1.14 30.29
CA SER A 370 34.02 2.41 29.99
C SER A 370 35.54 2.30 30.04
N ILE A 371 36.19 3.14 29.24
CA ILE A 371 37.65 3.30 29.21
C ILE A 371 38.00 4.80 29.26
N PRO A 372 39.10 5.20 29.92
CA PRO A 372 39.62 6.57 29.82
C PRO A 372 39.91 6.99 28.37
N GLU A 373 39.63 8.24 28.00
CA GLU A 373 39.86 8.77 26.65
C GLU A 373 41.37 8.86 26.30
N ASP A 374 42.24 9.03 27.30
CA ASP A 374 43.70 9.06 27.16
C ASP A 374 44.34 7.69 26.88
N ALA A 375 43.59 6.60 27.05
CA ALA A 375 44.03 5.25 26.68
C ALA A 375 44.06 5.00 25.16
N PHE A 376 43.48 5.88 24.34
CA PHE A 376 43.38 5.70 22.88
C PHE A 376 44.61 6.23 22.12
N ARG A 377 45.43 5.30 21.61
CA ARG A 377 46.57 5.57 20.71
C ARG A 377 46.15 5.49 19.23
N PRO A 378 46.77 6.27 18.32
CA PRO A 378 46.73 6.04 16.87
C PRO A 378 47.03 4.58 16.49
N LEU A 379 46.36 4.02 15.47
CA LEU A 379 46.61 2.63 15.05
C LEU A 379 47.99 2.43 14.39
N GLU A 380 48.61 3.49 13.90
CA GLU A 380 50.01 3.49 13.43
C GLU A 380 51.02 3.09 14.53
N ASP A 381 50.73 3.38 15.80
CA ASP A 381 51.56 3.02 16.97
C ASP A 381 51.42 1.53 17.38
N TRP A 382 50.63 0.73 16.66
CA TRP A 382 50.34 -0.67 17.03
C TRP A 382 51.60 -1.55 17.07
N VAL A 383 52.49 -1.39 16.09
CA VAL A 383 53.72 -2.20 15.98
C VAL A 383 54.65 -1.91 17.17
N ASP A 384 54.86 -0.63 17.49
CA ASP A 384 55.68 -0.22 18.63
C ASP A 384 55.05 -0.68 19.96
N TYR A 385 53.73 -0.58 20.11
CA TYR A 385 53.00 -1.09 21.27
C TYR A 385 53.19 -2.61 21.47
N VAL A 386 53.16 -3.40 20.40
CA VAL A 386 53.39 -4.86 20.46
C VAL A 386 54.84 -5.18 20.81
N ILE A 387 55.81 -4.39 20.32
CA ILE A 387 57.24 -4.54 20.63
C ILE A 387 57.52 -4.18 22.10
N GLU A 388 57.01 -3.04 22.59
CA GLU A 388 57.10 -2.62 23.99
C GLU A 388 56.53 -3.68 24.94
N THR A 389 55.34 -4.22 24.61
CA THR A 389 54.63 -5.18 25.45
C THR A 389 55.28 -6.57 25.47
N ASN A 390 55.95 -6.98 24.38
CA ASN A 390 56.62 -8.29 24.25
C ASN A 390 58.15 -8.24 24.36
N HIS A 391 58.72 -7.17 24.94
CA HIS A 391 60.17 -6.98 25.04
C HIS A 391 60.91 -8.15 25.71
N ALA A 392 60.31 -8.82 26.70
CA ALA A 392 60.94 -9.95 27.41
C ALA A 392 61.18 -11.19 26.52
N PRO A 393 60.16 -11.81 25.88
CA PRO A 393 60.40 -12.93 24.96
C PRO A 393 61.16 -12.53 23.68
N LEU A 394 61.08 -11.27 23.23
CA LEU A 394 61.87 -10.79 22.10
C LEU A 394 63.37 -10.67 22.43
N ALA A 395 63.74 -10.38 23.68
CA ALA A 395 65.14 -10.29 24.10
C ALA A 395 65.89 -11.63 23.92
N GLU A 396 65.27 -12.77 24.26
CA GLU A 396 65.87 -14.10 24.05
C GLU A 396 66.10 -14.39 22.55
N TRP A 397 65.19 -13.95 21.67
CA TRP A 397 65.32 -14.13 20.23
C TRP A 397 66.39 -13.20 19.61
N VAL A 398 66.51 -11.97 20.13
CA VAL A 398 67.54 -10.99 19.72
C VAL A 398 68.93 -11.43 20.16
N ASP A 399 69.10 -11.95 21.39
CA ASP A 399 70.39 -12.52 21.80
C ASP A 399 70.74 -13.81 21.02
N ALA A 400 69.74 -14.63 20.65
CA ALA A 400 69.95 -15.82 19.83
C ALA A 400 70.27 -15.53 18.34
N THR A 401 70.01 -14.32 17.84
CA THR A 401 70.29 -13.89 16.44
C THR A 401 71.48 -12.94 16.33
N ARG A 402 72.21 -12.70 17.43
CA ARG A 402 73.35 -11.80 17.50
C ARG A 402 74.61 -12.44 16.90
N PHE A 403 74.79 -12.29 15.59
CA PHE A 403 76.01 -12.73 14.90
C PHE A 403 77.24 -11.95 15.35
N ASP A 404 78.26 -12.68 15.81
CA ASP A 404 79.61 -12.15 16.06
C ASP A 404 80.42 -12.20 14.74
N PHE A 405 80.94 -11.05 14.30
CA PHE A 405 81.68 -10.93 13.04
C PHE A 405 83.14 -10.58 13.32
N GLU A 406 84.02 -11.57 13.17
CA GLU A 406 85.47 -11.34 13.18
C GLU A 406 85.91 -10.43 12.01
N HIS A 407 86.99 -9.68 12.24
CA HIS A 407 87.51 -8.67 11.33
C HIS A 407 87.92 -9.24 9.96
N TYR A 408 87.37 -8.66 8.89
CA TYR A 408 87.97 -8.73 7.56
C TYR A 408 88.02 -7.34 6.93
N VAL A 409 89.23 -6.88 6.57
CA VAL A 409 89.48 -5.57 5.97
C VAL A 409 90.06 -5.76 4.58
N CYS A 410 89.49 -5.08 3.58
CA CYS A 410 90.20 -4.73 2.37
C CYS A 410 89.77 -3.33 1.88
N THR A 411 90.63 -2.67 1.12
CA THR A 411 90.82 -1.22 1.16
C THR A 411 90.29 -0.45 -0.05
N ASP A 412 90.06 0.86 0.19
CA ASP A 412 90.07 1.98 -0.77
C ASP A 412 89.07 1.99 -1.96
N ALA A 413 88.12 2.94 -1.93
CA ALA A 413 88.31 4.26 -2.57
C ALA A 413 87.00 4.99 -2.96
N LEU A 414 86.98 6.31 -2.68
CA LEU A 414 86.27 7.38 -3.41
C LEU A 414 84.72 7.45 -3.46
N SER A 415 84.17 8.38 -2.68
CA SER A 415 82.94 9.13 -3.01
C SER A 415 83.13 9.96 -4.29
N PRO A 416 82.05 10.40 -4.99
CA PRO A 416 81.57 11.77 -4.73
C PRO A 416 80.05 12.03 -4.92
N LYS A 417 79.70 13.31 -4.72
CA LYS A 417 78.38 13.97 -4.66
C LYS A 417 77.84 14.41 -6.07
N PRO A 418 76.66 15.08 -6.21
CA PRO A 418 75.80 15.05 -7.41
C PRO A 418 76.03 16.23 -8.39
N PRO A 419 75.25 16.30 -9.49
CA PRO A 419 74.93 17.55 -10.17
C PRO A 419 73.44 17.96 -10.10
N LYS A 420 73.19 19.25 -10.35
CA LYS A 420 71.88 19.93 -10.33
C LYS A 420 71.12 19.81 -11.66
N GLY A 421 69.81 20.11 -11.65
CA GLY A 421 69.02 20.41 -12.85
C GLY A 421 69.38 21.77 -13.49
N PRO A 422 68.70 22.13 -14.59
CA PRO A 422 67.74 23.25 -14.49
C PRO A 422 66.46 23.16 -15.36
N ASP A 423 65.42 23.81 -14.85
CA ASP A 423 64.29 24.60 -15.40
C ASP A 423 63.62 24.40 -16.80
N GLU A 424 62.40 24.95 -16.83
CA GLU A 424 61.28 24.98 -17.79
C GLU A 424 61.62 25.45 -19.24
N GLU A 425 60.85 25.15 -20.30
CA GLU A 425 59.45 25.58 -20.55
C GLU A 425 58.68 24.81 -21.66
N LYS A 426 57.34 24.80 -21.51
CA LYS A 426 56.24 24.82 -22.52
C LYS A 426 56.13 23.74 -23.64
N GLY A 427 54.96 23.08 -23.70
CA GLY A 427 54.42 22.50 -24.95
C GLY A 427 53.17 21.62 -24.80
N LYS A 428 52.07 21.94 -25.51
CA LYS A 428 50.84 21.10 -25.61
C LYS A 428 50.96 20.07 -26.75
N GLY A 429 50.40 18.86 -26.63
CA GLY A 429 50.18 18.01 -27.82
C GLY A 429 49.60 16.61 -27.58
N LYS A 430 48.69 16.15 -28.46
CA LYS A 430 48.00 14.84 -28.44
C LYS A 430 48.63 13.82 -29.41
N ARG A 431 48.61 12.54 -29.00
CA ARG A 431 48.36 11.31 -29.81
C ARG A 431 49.36 10.77 -30.88
N ARG A 432 49.66 9.47 -30.69
CA ARG A 432 49.64 8.31 -31.63
C ARG A 432 50.86 7.96 -32.52
N GLY A 433 51.20 6.65 -32.48
CA GLY A 433 51.97 5.87 -33.48
C GLY A 433 53.45 5.66 -33.11
N GLY A 434 54.09 4.49 -33.30
CA GLY A 434 53.61 3.14 -33.70
C GLY A 434 54.67 2.34 -34.48
N LYS A 435 54.98 1.08 -34.07
CA LYS A 435 56.08 0.17 -34.56
C LYS A 435 57.50 0.74 -34.31
N GLY A 436 58.60 -0.01 -34.22
CA GLY A 436 58.91 -1.44 -34.34
C GLY A 436 60.46 -1.61 -34.43
N ASP A 437 61.13 -2.76 -34.38
CA ASP A 437 60.84 -4.18 -34.06
C ASP A 437 62.25 -4.88 -33.85
N ALA A 438 62.34 -6.23 -33.85
CA ALA A 438 63.56 -7.11 -34.03
C ALA A 438 64.30 -7.77 -32.83
N ASP A 439 64.04 -9.09 -32.71
CA ASP A 439 64.97 -10.25 -32.72
C ASP A 439 65.73 -10.85 -31.48
N ASP A 440 65.39 -12.14 -31.26
CA ASP A 440 66.23 -13.35 -31.10
C ASP A 440 66.57 -14.04 -29.72
N VAL A 441 65.96 -15.25 -29.52
CA VAL A 441 66.62 -16.58 -29.29
C VAL A 441 67.23 -16.91 -27.88
N PRO A 442 67.18 -18.16 -27.31
CA PRO A 442 66.21 -19.30 -27.46
C PRO A 442 66.07 -20.31 -26.23
N LEU A 443 65.49 -21.51 -26.49
CA LEU A 443 65.71 -22.86 -25.87
C LEU A 443 65.11 -23.30 -24.49
N THR A 444 63.96 -24.02 -24.54
CA THR A 444 63.69 -25.45 -24.13
C THR A 444 64.26 -26.12 -22.86
N PRO A 445 63.71 -27.28 -22.36
CA PRO A 445 62.43 -27.98 -22.63
C PRO A 445 61.66 -28.51 -21.38
N ALA A 446 60.45 -29.06 -21.58
CA ALA A 446 59.82 -30.04 -20.67
C ALA A 446 58.94 -31.05 -21.44
N THR A 447 59.04 -32.35 -21.10
CA THR A 447 58.25 -33.49 -21.64
C THR A 447 58.52 -34.74 -20.77
N PRO A 448 57.77 -35.86 -20.89
CA PRO A 448 56.41 -36.10 -21.44
C PRO A 448 55.48 -36.73 -20.35
N GLY A 449 54.19 -37.06 -20.53
CA GLY A 449 53.27 -36.98 -21.68
C GLY A 449 52.69 -38.35 -22.10
N THR A 450 51.35 -38.54 -22.06
CA THR A 450 50.67 -39.63 -22.81
C THR A 450 49.16 -39.41 -23.08
N LYS A 451 48.84 -39.14 -24.36
CA LYS A 451 47.70 -39.62 -25.20
C LYS A 451 46.25 -39.52 -24.64
N ALA A 452 45.33 -38.69 -25.15
CA ALA A 452 44.84 -38.52 -26.55
C ALA A 452 44.22 -39.82 -27.16
N PRO A 453 43.16 -39.77 -27.99
CA PRO A 453 42.89 -38.69 -28.96
C PRO A 453 41.44 -38.18 -29.12
N ASP A 454 41.38 -37.07 -29.86
CA ASP A 454 40.22 -36.30 -30.32
C ASP A 454 39.37 -36.97 -31.42
N ALA A 455 38.19 -36.41 -31.66
CA ALA A 455 37.87 -35.83 -32.98
C ALA A 455 36.70 -34.83 -32.90
N SER A 456 36.89 -33.59 -33.36
CA SER A 456 35.80 -32.64 -33.62
C SER A 456 35.33 -32.77 -35.07
N ALA A 457 34.03 -32.61 -35.33
CA ALA A 457 33.52 -31.98 -36.55
C ALA A 457 32.06 -31.54 -36.38
N ALA A 458 31.70 -30.39 -36.94
CA ALA A 458 30.35 -29.85 -36.88
C ALA A 458 29.38 -30.53 -37.86
N SER A 459 28.11 -30.62 -37.48
CA SER A 459 26.99 -30.64 -38.44
C SER A 459 25.75 -29.99 -37.82
N ALA A 460 25.00 -29.25 -38.62
CA ALA A 460 23.76 -28.62 -38.19
C ALA A 460 22.59 -29.63 -38.20
N PRO A 461 21.68 -29.61 -37.20
CA PRO A 461 20.46 -30.41 -37.26
C PRO A 461 19.44 -29.72 -38.18
N THR A 462 19.18 -30.32 -39.34
CA THR A 462 17.99 -30.01 -40.12
C THR A 462 16.76 -30.51 -39.37
N SER A 463 15.85 -29.60 -39.03
CA SER A 463 14.61 -29.90 -38.31
C SER A 463 13.60 -30.63 -39.21
N LYS A 464 13.76 -31.95 -39.36
CA LYS A 464 12.69 -32.79 -39.88
C LYS A 464 11.58 -32.88 -38.84
N VAL A 465 10.41 -32.36 -39.19
CA VAL A 465 9.17 -32.54 -38.43
C VAL A 465 8.84 -34.03 -38.37
N VAL A 466 8.99 -34.64 -37.20
CA VAL A 466 8.46 -35.97 -36.91
C VAL A 466 7.04 -35.77 -36.38
N ALA A 467 6.05 -36.31 -37.09
CA ALA A 467 4.66 -36.32 -36.63
C ALA A 467 4.56 -37.11 -35.31
N PRO A 468 3.73 -36.69 -34.35
CA PRO A 468 3.67 -37.32 -33.03
C PRO A 468 3.13 -38.75 -33.14
N THR A 469 4.01 -39.73 -32.95
CA THR A 469 3.62 -41.13 -32.80
C THR A 469 2.69 -41.26 -31.59
N ALA A 470 1.55 -41.92 -31.76
CA ALA A 470 0.57 -42.11 -30.69
C ALA A 470 1.23 -42.79 -29.48
N GLN A 471 1.31 -42.08 -28.35
CA GLN A 471 1.86 -42.62 -27.12
C GLN A 471 0.99 -43.78 -26.64
N ALA A 472 1.61 -44.96 -26.49
CA ALA A 472 0.96 -46.09 -25.84
C ALA A 472 0.60 -45.69 -24.40
N LYS A 473 -0.64 -45.97 -23.98
CA LYS A 473 -1.11 -45.67 -22.62
C LYS A 473 -0.35 -46.52 -21.60
N VAL A 474 0.67 -45.93 -20.98
CA VAL A 474 1.26 -46.45 -19.74
C VAL A 474 0.14 -46.48 -18.68
N PRO A 475 -0.01 -47.55 -17.89
CA PRO A 475 -0.99 -47.58 -16.81
C PRO A 475 -0.71 -46.45 -15.79
N PRO A 476 -1.72 -45.74 -15.26
CA PRO A 476 -1.53 -44.69 -14.27
C PRO A 476 -0.77 -45.20 -13.04
N SER A 477 0.14 -44.40 -12.50
CA SER A 477 0.80 -44.74 -11.23
C SER A 477 -0.20 -44.66 -10.07
N GLU A 478 0.05 -45.39 -8.98
CA GLU A 478 -0.81 -45.35 -7.78
C GLU A 478 -0.98 -43.92 -7.24
N TRP A 479 0.08 -43.12 -7.29
CA TRP A 479 0.04 -41.69 -6.95
C TRP A 479 -0.83 -40.86 -7.89
N GLN A 480 -0.86 -41.17 -9.19
CA GLN A 480 -1.75 -40.51 -10.14
C GLN A 480 -3.22 -40.82 -9.84
N VAL A 481 -3.54 -42.08 -9.51
CA VAL A 481 -4.89 -42.50 -9.11
C VAL A 481 -5.29 -41.85 -7.79
N ARG A 482 -4.41 -41.85 -6.78
CA ARG A 482 -4.67 -41.22 -5.49
C ARG A 482 -4.84 -39.71 -5.61
N ARG A 483 -4.06 -39.05 -6.48
CA ARG A 483 -4.22 -37.62 -6.77
C ARG A 483 -5.59 -37.35 -7.39
N GLN A 484 -5.97 -38.06 -8.46
CA GLN A 484 -7.26 -37.86 -9.13
C GLN A 484 -8.43 -38.04 -8.15
N ALA A 485 -8.41 -39.09 -7.33
CA ALA A 485 -9.45 -39.32 -6.34
C ALA A 485 -9.58 -38.18 -5.30
N LEU A 486 -8.45 -37.58 -4.88
CA LEU A 486 -8.44 -36.43 -3.97
C LEU A 486 -8.89 -35.13 -4.66
N GLU A 487 -8.58 -34.95 -5.94
CA GLU A 487 -9.06 -33.82 -6.75
C GLU A 487 -10.59 -33.91 -6.94
N ASP A 488 -11.10 -35.11 -7.26
CA ASP A 488 -12.54 -35.38 -7.39
C ASP A 488 -13.27 -35.18 -6.05
N GLU A 489 -12.69 -35.65 -4.93
CA GLU A 489 -13.21 -35.41 -3.57
C GLU A 489 -13.25 -33.91 -3.22
N PHE A 490 -12.19 -33.16 -3.54
CA PHE A 490 -12.12 -31.70 -3.31
C PHE A 490 -13.21 -30.95 -4.07
N LEU A 491 -13.46 -31.33 -5.32
CA LEU A 491 -14.49 -30.73 -6.18
C LEU A 491 -15.91 -31.15 -5.79
N ALA A 492 -16.09 -32.32 -5.15
CA ALA A 492 -17.39 -32.82 -4.71
C ALA A 492 -17.89 -32.20 -3.40
N VAL A 493 -17.01 -31.68 -2.54
CA VAL A 493 -17.42 -30.87 -1.37
C VAL A 493 -18.23 -29.66 -1.86
N GLU A 494 -19.31 -29.29 -1.18
CA GLU A 494 -20.06 -28.04 -1.44
C GLU A 494 -19.54 -26.87 -0.58
N GLY A 495 -19.87 -25.62 -0.92
CA GLY A 495 -19.43 -24.43 -0.16
C GLY A 495 -18.17 -23.73 -0.73
N PRO A 496 -17.49 -22.86 0.04
CA PRO A 496 -16.37 -22.01 -0.41
C PRO A 496 -14.97 -22.64 -0.22
N LEU A 497 -13.92 -22.09 -0.87
CA LEU A 497 -12.55 -22.63 -0.77
C LEU A 497 -11.96 -22.74 0.66
N ASP A 498 -12.48 -21.97 1.62
CA ASP A 498 -12.10 -22.04 3.04
C ASP A 498 -13.00 -22.95 3.89
N ASP A 499 -13.83 -23.80 3.27
CA ASP A 499 -14.59 -24.83 3.97
C ASP A 499 -13.65 -25.82 4.70
N PRO A 500 -13.89 -26.16 5.99
CA PRO A 500 -13.03 -27.05 6.76
C PRO A 500 -12.77 -28.43 6.12
N ALA A 501 -13.74 -28.98 5.39
CA ALA A 501 -13.57 -30.27 4.70
C ALA A 501 -12.57 -30.15 3.54
N ARG A 502 -12.62 -29.05 2.78
CA ARG A 502 -11.62 -28.78 1.72
C ARG A 502 -10.24 -28.47 2.29
N LEU A 503 -10.18 -27.71 3.39
CA LEU A 503 -8.91 -27.39 4.06
C LEU A 503 -8.17 -28.65 4.53
N ALA A 504 -8.89 -29.70 4.94
CA ALA A 504 -8.30 -30.99 5.33
C ALA A 504 -7.73 -31.82 4.15
N LEU A 505 -8.09 -31.51 2.90
CA LEU A 505 -7.60 -32.21 1.71
C LEU A 505 -6.28 -31.63 1.18
N TRP A 506 -5.97 -30.36 1.43
CA TRP A 506 -4.76 -29.71 0.91
C TRP A 506 -3.44 -30.44 1.25
N PRO A 507 -3.18 -30.88 2.51
CA PRO A 507 -1.98 -31.65 2.83
C PRO A 507 -1.92 -33.01 2.09
N GLN A 508 -3.07 -33.64 1.86
CA GLN A 508 -3.14 -34.93 1.16
C GLN A 508 -2.85 -34.77 -0.34
N LEU A 509 -3.41 -33.73 -0.97
CA LEU A 509 -3.11 -33.34 -2.35
C LEU A 509 -1.63 -32.97 -2.52
N ALA A 510 -1.04 -32.28 -1.54
CA ALA A 510 0.37 -31.92 -1.57
C ALA A 510 1.29 -33.16 -1.49
N ALA A 511 0.96 -34.12 -0.61
CA ALA A 511 1.66 -35.40 -0.52
C ALA A 511 1.52 -36.24 -1.80
N ALA A 512 0.30 -36.31 -2.37
CA ALA A 512 0.05 -37.06 -3.61
C ALA A 512 0.80 -36.48 -4.82
N ASN A 513 0.82 -35.15 -4.98
CA ASN A 513 1.61 -34.49 -6.02
C ASN A 513 3.12 -34.68 -5.81
N THR A 514 3.59 -34.70 -4.56
CA THR A 514 4.99 -35.00 -4.25
C THR A 514 5.37 -36.43 -4.66
N GLY A 515 4.53 -37.42 -4.33
CA GLY A 515 4.73 -38.83 -4.74
C GLY A 515 4.63 -39.06 -6.25
N PHE A 516 3.84 -38.25 -6.96
CA PHE A 516 3.75 -38.24 -8.42
C PHE A 516 4.94 -37.52 -9.10
N GLY A 517 5.68 -36.67 -8.38
CA GLY A 517 6.81 -35.88 -8.89
C GLY A 517 6.46 -34.48 -9.42
N ASP A 518 5.22 -34.03 -9.24
CA ASP A 518 4.77 -32.69 -9.65
C ASP A 518 5.03 -31.67 -8.53
N LEU A 519 6.31 -31.32 -8.38
CA LEU A 519 6.82 -30.49 -7.29
C LEU A 519 6.19 -29.07 -7.24
N PRO A 520 5.97 -28.37 -8.37
CA PRO A 520 5.27 -27.08 -8.37
C PRO A 520 3.83 -27.18 -7.85
N GLU A 521 3.07 -28.19 -8.28
CA GLU A 521 1.69 -28.41 -7.84
C GLU A 521 1.64 -28.79 -6.35
N ALA A 522 2.58 -29.63 -5.89
CA ALA A 522 2.74 -29.96 -4.48
C ALA A 522 3.02 -28.73 -3.60
N ALA A 523 3.89 -27.83 -4.06
CA ALA A 523 4.20 -26.58 -3.36
C ALA A 523 2.97 -25.67 -3.25
N LEU A 524 2.17 -25.53 -4.32
CA LEU A 524 0.92 -24.76 -4.27
C LEU A 524 -0.08 -25.38 -3.27
N CYS A 525 -0.22 -26.71 -3.23
CA CYS A 525 -1.08 -27.39 -2.27
C CYS A 525 -0.64 -27.18 -0.81
N TRP A 526 0.67 -27.28 -0.52
CA TRP A 526 1.21 -26.99 0.81
C TRP A 526 0.97 -25.53 1.25
N VAL A 527 1.21 -24.59 0.33
CA VAL A 527 1.02 -23.15 0.61
C VAL A 527 -0.46 -22.81 0.86
N ASN A 528 -1.38 -23.48 0.17
CA ASN A 528 -2.82 -23.36 0.45
C ASN A 528 -3.20 -23.98 1.81
N ALA A 529 -2.67 -25.15 2.17
CA ALA A 529 -2.89 -25.75 3.49
C ALA A 529 -2.48 -24.79 4.62
N MET A 530 -1.33 -24.12 4.49
CA MET A 530 -0.81 -23.20 5.50
C MET A 530 -1.49 -21.82 5.51
N TRP A 531 -2.36 -21.49 4.55
CA TRP A 531 -2.85 -20.11 4.37
C TRP A 531 -3.78 -19.64 5.50
N GLU A 532 -4.79 -20.45 5.83
CA GLU A 532 -5.77 -20.09 6.86
C GLU A 532 -5.36 -20.48 8.28
N VAL A 533 -4.22 -21.16 8.45
CA VAL A 533 -3.70 -21.58 9.76
C VAL A 533 -2.66 -20.57 10.28
N ASP A 534 -2.94 -19.91 11.40
CA ASP A 534 -2.05 -18.88 11.99
C ASP A 534 -0.68 -19.43 12.44
N ALA A 535 -0.65 -20.70 12.87
CA ALA A 535 0.55 -21.43 13.23
C ALA A 535 0.53 -22.81 12.54
N PRO A 536 1.01 -22.93 11.28
CA PRO A 536 0.99 -24.20 10.57
C PRO A 536 1.82 -25.27 11.30
N PRO A 537 1.33 -26.53 11.38
CA PRO A 537 2.08 -27.65 11.94
C PRO A 537 3.48 -27.78 11.32
N ARG A 538 4.47 -28.13 12.13
CA ARG A 538 5.86 -28.26 11.66
C ARG A 538 5.98 -29.26 10.51
N GLU A 539 5.23 -30.35 10.58
CA GLU A 539 5.14 -31.40 9.57
C GLU A 539 4.74 -30.88 8.18
N TRP A 540 3.91 -29.83 8.09
CA TRP A 540 3.50 -29.26 6.80
C TRP A 540 4.60 -28.38 6.19
N VAL A 541 5.34 -27.66 7.03
CA VAL A 541 6.51 -26.87 6.59
C VAL A 541 7.66 -27.79 6.17
N ASP A 542 7.91 -28.85 6.95
CA ASP A 542 8.86 -29.91 6.60
C ASP A 542 8.42 -30.66 5.32
N GLY A 543 7.12 -30.90 5.15
CA GLY A 543 6.51 -31.46 3.95
C GLY A 543 6.77 -30.63 2.70
N TRP A 544 6.52 -29.32 2.76
CA TRP A 544 6.82 -28.39 1.66
C TRP A 544 8.30 -28.40 1.29
N VAL A 545 9.19 -28.35 2.29
CA VAL A 545 10.63 -28.40 2.04
C VAL A 545 11.06 -29.73 1.39
N ARG A 546 10.50 -30.87 1.81
CA ARG A 546 10.75 -32.17 1.16
C ARG A 546 10.25 -32.18 -0.30
N SER A 547 9.11 -31.55 -0.60
CA SER A 547 8.63 -31.42 -1.99
C SER A 547 9.57 -30.59 -2.85
N GLU A 548 10.19 -29.53 -2.32
CA GLU A 548 11.11 -28.68 -3.08
C GLU A 548 12.52 -29.29 -3.21
N PHE A 549 12.93 -30.10 -2.21
CA PHE A 549 14.24 -30.74 -2.08
C PHE A 549 14.12 -32.27 -1.83
N PRO A 550 13.58 -33.06 -2.78
CA PRO A 550 13.30 -34.49 -2.56
C PRO A 550 14.54 -35.36 -2.32
N ASN A 551 15.73 -34.87 -2.68
CA ASN A 551 17.00 -35.58 -2.58
C ASN A 551 17.88 -35.10 -1.40
N VAL A 552 17.32 -34.37 -0.44
CA VAL A 552 18.08 -33.82 0.70
C VAL A 552 17.38 -34.13 2.01
N ASP A 553 18.06 -34.83 2.90
CA ASP A 553 17.55 -35.14 4.24
C ASP A 553 17.45 -33.87 5.12
N LEU A 554 16.46 -33.88 6.02
CA LEU A 554 16.29 -32.85 7.05
C LEU A 554 17.11 -33.24 8.30
N PRO A 555 17.82 -32.30 8.95
CA PRO A 555 17.82 -30.85 8.73
C PRO A 555 18.75 -30.39 7.59
N LEU A 556 18.31 -29.36 6.85
CA LEU A 556 19.07 -28.83 5.73
C LEU A 556 20.35 -28.08 6.17
N PRO A 557 21.46 -28.19 5.41
CA PRO A 557 22.71 -27.51 5.73
C PRO A 557 22.60 -25.98 5.52
N PRO A 558 23.11 -25.13 6.44
CA PRO A 558 23.05 -23.67 6.30
C PRO A 558 23.69 -23.12 5.01
N ALA A 559 24.67 -23.82 4.45
CA ALA A 559 25.30 -23.47 3.18
C ALA A 559 24.31 -23.43 1.99
N LEU A 560 23.24 -24.25 2.03
CA LEU A 560 22.20 -24.27 0.98
C LEU A 560 21.39 -22.97 0.97
N PHE A 561 21.17 -22.36 2.13
CA PHE A 561 20.50 -21.07 2.27
C PHE A 561 21.37 -19.93 1.70
N GLU A 562 22.67 -19.92 2.06
CA GLU A 562 23.66 -18.97 1.53
C GLU A 562 23.84 -19.10 0.01
N GLN A 563 23.77 -20.32 -0.54
CA GLN A 563 23.84 -20.56 -1.98
C GLN A 563 22.68 -19.90 -2.73
N HIS A 564 21.44 -20.10 -2.29
CA HIS A 564 20.25 -19.52 -2.93
C HIS A 564 20.21 -17.99 -2.76
N LEU A 565 20.54 -17.48 -1.57
CA LEU A 565 20.57 -16.04 -1.28
C LEU A 565 21.55 -15.25 -2.17
N LYS A 566 22.63 -15.90 -2.64
CA LYS A 566 23.66 -15.29 -3.51
C LYS A 566 23.32 -15.33 -5.00
N GLN A 567 22.22 -15.96 -5.42
CA GLN A 567 21.82 -15.96 -6.82
C GLN A 567 21.30 -14.57 -7.23
N ALA A 568 21.91 -13.98 -8.26
CA ALA A 568 21.55 -12.63 -8.73
C ALA A 568 20.20 -12.60 -9.47
N ASP A 569 19.92 -13.63 -10.28
CA ASP A 569 18.67 -13.78 -11.04
C ASP A 569 18.13 -15.22 -10.92
N PRO A 570 17.53 -15.60 -9.77
CA PRO A 570 17.00 -16.94 -9.57
C PRO A 570 15.77 -17.20 -10.45
N SER A 571 15.64 -18.42 -10.99
CA SER A 571 14.40 -18.86 -11.65
C SER A 571 13.21 -18.88 -10.67
N PRO A 572 11.95 -18.91 -11.15
CA PRO A 572 10.78 -19.03 -10.26
C PRO A 572 10.82 -20.26 -9.34
N VAL A 573 11.44 -21.36 -9.78
CA VAL A 573 11.61 -22.58 -8.98
C VAL A 573 12.65 -22.38 -7.88
N GLU A 574 13.80 -21.78 -8.19
CA GLU A 574 14.84 -21.46 -7.20
C GLU A 574 14.36 -20.43 -6.17
N MET A 575 13.57 -19.44 -6.62
CA MET A 575 12.99 -18.44 -5.73
C MET A 575 11.95 -19.07 -4.77
N ARG A 576 11.12 -20.00 -5.26
CA ARG A 576 10.14 -20.73 -4.44
C ARG A 576 10.84 -21.65 -3.43
N ARG A 577 11.90 -22.34 -3.86
CA ARG A 577 12.85 -23.06 -3.00
C ARG A 577 13.40 -22.17 -1.88
N PHE A 578 13.94 -21.00 -2.22
CA PHE A 578 14.46 -20.05 -1.24
C PHE A 578 13.40 -19.60 -0.23
N ALA A 579 12.16 -19.33 -0.68
CA ALA A 579 11.07 -18.98 0.21
C ALA A 579 10.68 -20.14 1.16
N ALA A 580 10.67 -21.39 0.67
CA ALA A 580 10.45 -22.58 1.50
C ALA A 580 11.56 -22.75 2.56
N LEU A 581 12.83 -22.61 2.16
CA LEU A 581 13.98 -22.60 3.07
C LEU A 581 13.80 -21.54 4.16
N LEU A 582 13.49 -20.30 3.77
CA LEU A 582 13.32 -19.18 4.70
C LEU A 582 12.22 -19.44 5.73
N VAL A 583 11.03 -19.90 5.30
CA VAL A 583 9.92 -20.21 6.21
C VAL A 583 10.28 -21.35 7.16
N TRP A 584 11.01 -22.37 6.69
CA TRP A 584 11.46 -23.51 7.47
C TRP A 584 12.53 -23.18 8.52
N VAL A 585 13.55 -22.39 8.15
CA VAL A 585 14.60 -21.91 9.07
C VAL A 585 14.00 -20.91 10.07
N ALA A 586 13.17 -19.97 9.61
CA ALA A 586 12.49 -18.99 10.47
C ALA A 586 11.50 -19.62 11.46
N GLY A 587 10.95 -20.78 11.14
CA GLY A 587 10.03 -21.53 12.00
C GLY A 587 10.70 -22.42 13.05
N GLN A 588 12.04 -22.48 13.11
CA GLN A 588 12.74 -23.23 14.18
C GLN A 588 12.57 -22.50 15.52
N SER A 589 12.61 -23.24 16.63
CA SER A 589 12.42 -22.71 17.98
C SER A 589 13.59 -23.14 18.89
N PRO A 590 14.53 -22.23 19.22
CA PRO A 590 14.65 -20.85 18.73
C PRO A 590 15.09 -20.77 17.25
N PRO A 591 14.82 -19.66 16.53
CA PRO A 591 15.36 -19.43 15.20
C PRO A 591 16.90 -19.32 15.24
N PRO A 592 17.64 -19.80 14.22
CA PRO A 592 19.10 -19.77 14.24
C PRO A 592 19.67 -18.35 14.32
N VAL A 593 20.66 -18.15 15.19
CA VAL A 593 21.27 -16.83 15.47
C VAL A 593 21.83 -16.19 14.20
N TRP A 594 22.43 -16.98 13.30
CA TRP A 594 23.00 -16.51 12.04
C TRP A 594 21.97 -15.89 11.09
N LEU A 595 20.68 -16.30 11.15
CA LEU A 595 19.64 -15.77 10.28
C LEU A 595 19.38 -14.28 10.56
N ARG A 596 19.54 -13.82 11.81
CA ARG A 596 19.40 -12.40 12.17
C ARG A 596 20.40 -11.51 11.43
N ALA A 597 21.64 -11.98 11.25
CA ALA A 597 22.69 -11.29 10.50
C ALA A 597 22.49 -11.33 8.97
N ARG A 598 21.38 -11.90 8.47
CA ARG A 598 21.02 -11.98 7.05
C ARG A 598 19.70 -11.31 6.70
N LEU A 599 18.91 -10.84 7.68
CA LEU A 599 17.55 -10.31 7.43
C LEU A 599 17.52 -9.20 6.38
N SER A 600 18.50 -8.29 6.35
CA SER A 600 18.59 -7.23 5.33
C SER A 600 18.82 -7.80 3.92
N ALA A 601 19.77 -8.72 3.76
CA ALA A 601 20.03 -9.38 2.48
C ALA A 601 18.85 -10.23 2.01
N VAL A 602 18.21 -10.95 2.94
CA VAL A 602 16.97 -11.73 2.68
C VAL A 602 15.85 -10.82 2.21
N GLN A 603 15.64 -9.67 2.86
CA GLN A 603 14.63 -8.70 2.44
C GLN A 603 14.93 -8.18 1.02
N VAL A 604 16.14 -7.69 0.75
CA VAL A 604 16.50 -7.17 -0.58
C VAL A 604 16.33 -8.25 -1.67
N HIS A 605 16.73 -9.49 -1.41
CA HIS A 605 16.62 -10.59 -2.36
C HIS A 605 15.15 -11.00 -2.62
N LEU A 606 14.28 -11.00 -1.58
CA LEU A 606 12.84 -11.18 -1.74
C LEU A 606 12.20 -10.05 -2.55
N GLU A 607 12.51 -8.79 -2.22
CA GLU A 607 11.92 -7.61 -2.87
C GLU A 607 12.30 -7.52 -4.35
N ALA A 608 13.54 -7.88 -4.71
CA ALA A 608 13.99 -7.93 -6.11
C ALA A 608 13.31 -9.03 -6.95
N ASN A 609 12.77 -10.08 -6.32
CA ASN A 609 12.29 -11.29 -7.01
C ASN A 609 10.81 -11.64 -6.72
N GLU A 610 10.07 -10.81 -5.97
CA GLU A 610 8.69 -11.11 -5.53
C GLU A 610 7.72 -11.38 -6.69
N GLY A 611 7.96 -10.78 -7.87
CA GLY A 611 7.18 -11.01 -9.08
C GLY A 611 7.20 -12.46 -9.60
N LYS A 612 8.24 -13.24 -9.24
CA LYS A 612 8.42 -14.64 -9.60
C LYS A 612 7.70 -15.62 -8.65
N LEU A 613 7.24 -15.15 -7.49
CA LEU A 613 6.62 -15.97 -6.44
C LEU A 613 5.08 -15.86 -6.46
N PRO A 614 4.35 -16.92 -6.07
CA PRO A 614 2.92 -16.83 -5.79
C PRO A 614 2.61 -15.84 -4.66
N LEU A 615 1.47 -15.16 -4.72
CA LEU A 615 1.06 -14.12 -3.77
C LEU A 615 1.14 -14.59 -2.31
N ARG A 616 0.65 -15.82 -2.05
CA ARG A 616 0.69 -16.45 -0.73
C ARG A 616 2.10 -16.68 -0.21
N VAL A 617 3.03 -17.10 -1.08
CA VAL A 617 4.43 -17.36 -0.72
C VAL A 617 5.13 -16.06 -0.32
N VAL A 618 4.91 -14.97 -1.06
CA VAL A 618 5.45 -13.65 -0.71
C VAL A 618 4.95 -13.21 0.67
N TRP A 619 3.65 -13.34 0.94
CA TRP A 619 3.09 -12.94 2.24
C TRP A 619 3.61 -13.79 3.40
N LEU A 620 3.65 -15.13 3.26
CA LEU A 620 4.17 -16.03 4.29
C LEU A 620 5.65 -15.76 4.58
N ALA A 621 6.47 -15.55 3.56
CA ALA A 621 7.88 -15.21 3.71
C ALA A 621 8.05 -13.85 4.42
N ALA A 622 7.33 -12.82 3.99
CA ALA A 622 7.39 -11.49 4.59
C ALA A 622 6.90 -11.47 6.05
N ALA A 623 5.82 -12.19 6.37
CA ALA A 623 5.30 -12.30 7.73
C ALA A 623 6.32 -12.96 8.68
N ARG A 624 7.14 -13.90 8.19
CA ARG A 624 8.25 -14.51 8.94
C ARG A 624 9.43 -13.54 9.10
N VAL A 625 9.83 -12.82 8.05
CA VAL A 625 10.89 -11.79 8.13
C VAL A 625 10.49 -10.68 9.13
N ALA A 626 9.27 -10.16 9.03
CA ALA A 626 8.75 -9.14 9.95
C ALA A 626 8.71 -9.65 11.41
N ALA A 627 8.36 -10.92 11.64
CA ALA A 627 8.41 -11.53 12.98
C ALA A 627 9.85 -11.59 13.52
N LEU A 628 10.82 -12.04 12.71
CA LEU A 628 12.23 -12.13 13.08
C LEU A 628 12.87 -10.75 13.32
N ALA A 629 12.42 -9.72 12.61
CA ALA A 629 12.83 -8.32 12.76
C ALA A 629 12.23 -7.61 13.99
N GLY A 630 11.53 -8.33 14.88
CA GLY A 630 10.93 -7.76 16.09
C GLY A 630 9.53 -7.18 15.88
N ALA A 631 8.72 -7.83 15.02
CA ALA A 631 7.40 -7.39 14.58
C ALA A 631 7.45 -6.05 13.80
N ASP A 632 8.26 -6.00 12.74
CA ASP A 632 8.30 -4.86 11.82
C ASP A 632 6.99 -4.71 11.02
N THR A 633 6.07 -3.95 11.61
CA THR A 633 4.77 -3.63 11.02
C THR A 633 4.89 -2.72 9.79
N LEU A 634 5.96 -1.91 9.68
CA LEU A 634 6.16 -1.01 8.53
C LEU A 634 6.70 -1.78 7.32
N GLY A 635 7.66 -2.69 7.52
CA GLY A 635 8.13 -3.60 6.48
C GLY A 635 7.01 -4.49 5.95
N LEU A 636 6.17 -5.05 6.83
CA LEU A 636 5.02 -5.84 6.41
C LEU A 636 3.94 -5.01 5.69
N ALA A 637 3.71 -3.76 6.11
CA ALA A 637 2.82 -2.84 5.40
C ALA A 637 3.31 -2.55 3.97
N ARG A 638 4.62 -2.33 3.77
CA ARG A 638 5.20 -2.15 2.42
C ARG A 638 4.99 -3.37 1.53
N VAL A 639 5.13 -4.57 2.07
CA VAL A 639 4.87 -5.82 1.31
C VAL A 639 3.39 -5.93 0.95
N ARG A 640 2.47 -5.62 1.87
CA ARG A 640 1.03 -5.53 1.56
C ARG A 640 0.80 -4.56 0.41
N ASP A 641 1.33 -3.35 0.50
CA ASP A 641 1.06 -2.29 -0.48
C ASP A 641 1.54 -2.70 -1.89
N ARG A 642 2.68 -3.42 -1.98
CA ARG A 642 3.14 -4.01 -3.24
C ARG A 642 2.29 -5.19 -3.70
N LEU A 643 1.80 -6.05 -2.81
CA LEU A 643 0.90 -7.16 -3.18
C LEU A 643 -0.49 -6.67 -3.63
N LEU A 644 -1.04 -5.65 -2.98
CA LEU A 644 -2.30 -5.01 -3.39
C LEU A 644 -2.14 -4.29 -4.72
N ARG A 645 -1.03 -3.55 -4.91
CA ARG A 645 -0.67 -2.97 -6.22
C ARG A 645 -0.51 -4.06 -7.29
N ARG A 646 0.20 -5.16 -7.01
CA ARG A 646 0.32 -6.30 -7.91
C ARG A 646 -1.03 -6.94 -8.26
N LEU A 647 -1.96 -7.05 -7.31
CA LEU A 647 -3.33 -7.51 -7.56
C LEU A 647 -4.17 -6.51 -8.37
N LEU A 648 -3.92 -5.20 -8.19
CA LEU A 648 -4.54 -4.14 -9.02
C LEU A 648 -4.02 -4.22 -10.46
N ASP A 649 -2.71 -4.38 -10.61
CA ASP A 649 -2.01 -4.36 -11.88
C ASP A 649 -2.23 -5.67 -12.66
N ASP A 650 -1.99 -6.84 -12.06
CA ASP A 650 -2.26 -8.15 -12.67
C ASP A 650 -3.78 -8.40 -12.91
N GLY A 651 -4.69 -7.56 -12.37
CA GLY A 651 -6.15 -7.68 -12.51
C GLY A 651 -6.79 -8.75 -11.61
N GLY A 652 -5.98 -9.38 -10.75
CA GLY A 652 -6.32 -10.49 -9.86
C GLY A 652 -5.09 -11.38 -9.59
N PRO A 653 -5.26 -12.55 -8.96
CA PRO A 653 -4.24 -13.60 -8.95
C PRO A 653 -4.02 -14.10 -10.37
N LYS A 654 -2.79 -14.49 -10.72
CA LYS A 654 -2.52 -15.09 -12.04
C LYS A 654 -2.80 -16.59 -11.96
N PRO A 655 -3.77 -17.15 -12.71
CA PRO A 655 -4.16 -18.55 -12.55
C PRO A 655 -2.96 -19.51 -12.61
N GLU A 656 -2.06 -19.33 -13.57
CA GLU A 656 -0.89 -20.21 -13.78
C GLU A 656 0.15 -20.17 -12.65
N ARG A 657 0.15 -19.12 -11.82
CA ARG A 657 1.12 -18.88 -10.76
C ARG A 657 0.53 -19.10 -9.36
N ASP A 658 -0.73 -18.73 -9.20
CA ASP A 658 -1.39 -18.60 -7.89
C ASP A 658 -2.43 -19.71 -7.62
N LEU A 659 -2.93 -20.41 -8.65
CA LEU A 659 -3.90 -21.51 -8.53
C LEU A 659 -3.35 -22.91 -8.93
N PRO A 660 -3.65 -23.96 -8.15
CA PRO A 660 -3.49 -25.36 -8.54
C PRO A 660 -4.16 -25.70 -9.88
N THR A 661 -3.51 -26.58 -10.64
CA THR A 661 -3.89 -27.06 -11.98
C THR A 661 -5.30 -27.65 -12.01
N PHE A 662 -5.68 -28.45 -11.02
CA PHE A 662 -7.02 -29.06 -10.99
C PHE A 662 -8.13 -28.03 -10.73
N LEU A 663 -7.87 -26.94 -9.99
CA LEU A 663 -8.83 -25.85 -9.81
C LEU A 663 -8.96 -24.97 -11.06
N ARG A 664 -7.86 -24.74 -11.79
CA ARG A 664 -7.88 -24.05 -13.09
C ARG A 664 -8.77 -24.76 -14.12
N TYR A 665 -8.86 -26.09 -14.04
CA TYR A 665 -9.57 -26.93 -15.01
C TYR A 665 -10.79 -27.68 -14.44
N ALA A 666 -11.25 -27.27 -13.24
CA ALA A 666 -12.42 -27.83 -12.58
C ALA A 666 -13.66 -27.71 -13.48
N GLY A 667 -14.30 -28.86 -13.80
CA GLY A 667 -15.41 -28.93 -14.76
C GLY A 667 -15.07 -29.61 -16.10
N SER A 668 -13.86 -30.15 -16.26
CA SER A 668 -13.54 -31.21 -17.23
C SER A 668 -13.71 -30.86 -18.72
N LYS A 669 -12.85 -29.97 -19.25
CA LYS A 669 -12.34 -29.95 -20.66
C LYS A 669 -11.37 -28.81 -21.02
N ASP A 670 -10.92 -28.01 -20.05
CA ASP A 670 -10.40 -26.67 -20.38
C ASP A 670 -9.05 -26.60 -21.13
N THR A 671 -8.18 -27.63 -21.10
CA THR A 671 -6.99 -27.66 -22.01
C THR A 671 -7.37 -27.86 -23.48
N THR A 672 -8.45 -28.59 -23.76
CA THR A 672 -9.04 -28.68 -25.11
C THR A 672 -9.77 -27.38 -25.45
N ARG A 673 -10.43 -26.75 -24.47
CA ARG A 673 -11.11 -25.45 -24.65
C ARG A 673 -10.14 -24.31 -24.95
N ILE A 674 -9.00 -24.21 -24.28
CA ILE A 674 -7.98 -23.19 -24.57
C ILE A 674 -7.48 -23.33 -26.02
N ARG A 675 -7.26 -24.56 -26.50
CA ARG A 675 -6.94 -24.82 -27.92
C ARG A 675 -8.11 -24.42 -28.84
N LEU A 676 -9.34 -24.81 -28.52
CA LEU A 676 -10.54 -24.43 -29.28
C LEU A 676 -10.75 -22.91 -29.34
N VAL A 677 -10.48 -22.19 -28.25
CA VAL A 677 -10.52 -20.72 -28.18
C VAL A 677 -9.43 -20.14 -29.08
N ARG A 678 -8.17 -20.61 -28.98
CA ARG A 678 -7.07 -20.19 -29.87
C ARG A 678 -7.41 -20.38 -31.36
N ASP A 679 -7.86 -21.57 -31.75
CA ASP A 679 -8.24 -21.89 -33.13
C ASP A 679 -9.40 -21.01 -33.62
N LYS A 680 -10.44 -20.83 -32.79
CA LYS A 680 -11.58 -19.95 -33.10
C LYS A 680 -11.17 -18.47 -33.18
N VAL A 681 -10.22 -18.01 -32.37
CA VAL A 681 -9.71 -16.62 -32.37
C VAL A 681 -8.95 -16.31 -33.66
N LEU A 682 -8.21 -17.27 -34.23
CA LEU A 682 -7.59 -17.11 -35.54
C LEU A 682 -8.64 -17.02 -36.66
N GLY A 683 -9.69 -17.86 -36.60
CA GLY A 683 -10.84 -17.74 -37.51
C GLY A 683 -11.56 -16.40 -37.37
N LEU A 684 -11.70 -15.91 -36.13
CA LEU A 684 -12.33 -14.63 -35.82
C LEU A 684 -11.48 -13.44 -36.32
N HIS A 685 -10.14 -13.48 -36.19
CA HIS A 685 -9.25 -12.46 -36.75
C HIS A 685 -9.47 -12.27 -38.25
N ALA A 686 -9.42 -13.37 -39.02
CA ALA A 686 -9.66 -13.33 -40.46
C ALA A 686 -11.05 -12.76 -40.80
N GLN A 687 -12.08 -13.14 -40.03
CA GLN A 687 -13.44 -12.68 -40.27
C GLN A 687 -13.64 -11.19 -39.91
N VAL A 688 -13.14 -10.75 -38.75
CA VAL A 688 -13.17 -9.34 -38.32
C VAL A 688 -12.39 -8.46 -39.29
N ARG A 689 -11.18 -8.88 -39.70
CA ARG A 689 -10.36 -8.15 -40.69
C ARG A 689 -11.09 -7.99 -42.02
N THR A 690 -11.76 -9.05 -42.50
CA THR A 690 -12.57 -9.02 -43.73
C THR A 690 -13.77 -8.08 -43.59
N TRP A 691 -14.46 -8.10 -42.45
CA TRP A 691 -15.58 -7.20 -42.16
C TRP A 691 -15.13 -5.73 -42.12
N VAL A 692 -14.03 -5.40 -41.43
CA VAL A 692 -13.47 -4.05 -41.38
C VAL A 692 -13.07 -3.57 -42.78
N ASP A 693 -12.33 -4.36 -43.56
CA ASP A 693 -11.92 -3.98 -44.92
C ASP A 693 -13.12 -3.74 -45.85
N LYS A 694 -14.14 -4.60 -45.79
CA LYS A 694 -15.40 -4.40 -46.52
C LYS A 694 -16.10 -3.10 -46.10
N SER A 695 -16.27 -2.89 -44.80
CA SER A 695 -16.94 -1.72 -44.23
C SER A 695 -16.29 -0.40 -44.65
N LEU A 696 -14.96 -0.32 -44.53
CA LEU A 696 -14.21 0.88 -44.89
C LEU A 696 -14.25 1.19 -46.39
N ARG A 697 -14.37 0.18 -47.26
CA ARG A 697 -14.58 0.38 -48.71
C ARG A 697 -15.98 0.94 -49.00
N GLU A 698 -17.00 0.42 -48.33
CA GLU A 698 -18.41 0.83 -48.52
C GLU A 698 -18.74 2.20 -47.88
N SER A 699 -17.98 2.63 -46.86
CA SER A 699 -18.17 3.90 -46.15
C SER A 699 -17.67 5.16 -46.89
N THR A 700 -17.17 5.04 -48.12
CA THR A 700 -16.46 6.10 -48.87
C THR A 700 -17.32 7.30 -49.32
N GLY A 701 -18.64 7.27 -49.08
CA GLY A 701 -19.58 8.30 -49.53
C GLY A 701 -19.81 9.52 -48.61
N THR A 702 -19.23 9.57 -47.40
CA THR A 702 -19.54 10.63 -46.41
C THR A 702 -18.32 11.25 -45.74
N GLY A 703 -17.87 12.39 -46.27
CA GLY A 703 -17.24 13.49 -45.49
C GLY A 703 -15.81 13.33 -44.96
N GLY A 704 -15.22 12.13 -44.95
CA GLY A 704 -13.83 11.94 -44.49
C GLY A 704 -13.24 10.62 -44.98
N SER A 705 -12.04 10.67 -45.58
CA SER A 705 -11.31 9.47 -45.98
C SER A 705 -10.67 8.81 -44.75
N VAL A 706 -11.26 7.72 -44.28
CA VAL A 706 -10.67 6.89 -43.22
C VAL A 706 -9.44 6.17 -43.76
N ASP A 707 -8.31 6.21 -43.06
CA ASP A 707 -7.15 5.43 -43.49
C ASP A 707 -7.37 3.93 -43.24
N ARG A 708 -7.52 3.20 -44.34
CA ARG A 708 -7.78 1.75 -44.35
C ARG A 708 -6.56 0.95 -43.93
N GLY A 709 -5.35 1.38 -44.28
CA GLY A 709 -4.11 0.69 -43.97
C GLY A 709 -3.80 0.74 -42.48
N ALA A 710 -3.82 1.94 -41.91
CA ALA A 710 -3.63 2.16 -40.48
C ALA A 710 -4.70 1.45 -39.65
N THR A 711 -5.99 1.58 -39.99
CA THR A 711 -7.06 0.89 -39.26
C THR A 711 -6.87 -0.63 -39.25
N LEU A 712 -6.56 -1.25 -40.38
CA LEU A 712 -6.33 -2.70 -40.46
C LEU A 712 -5.06 -3.12 -39.70
N ALA A 713 -4.01 -2.31 -39.67
CA ALA A 713 -2.82 -2.58 -38.87
C ALA A 713 -3.09 -2.50 -37.36
N TYR A 714 -3.91 -1.55 -36.89
CA TYR A 714 -4.32 -1.50 -35.48
C TYR A 714 -5.20 -2.70 -35.08
N VAL A 715 -6.06 -3.19 -35.98
CA VAL A 715 -6.79 -4.47 -35.77
C VAL A 715 -5.81 -5.63 -35.57
N ASP A 716 -4.76 -5.72 -36.40
CA ASP A 716 -3.75 -6.77 -36.26
C ASP A 716 -2.97 -6.66 -34.95
N LEU A 717 -2.68 -5.43 -34.46
CA LEU A 717 -2.03 -5.21 -33.16
C LEU A 717 -2.93 -5.61 -31.98
N PHE A 718 -4.23 -5.32 -32.02
CA PHE A 718 -5.18 -5.78 -30.99
C PHE A 718 -5.28 -7.31 -30.96
N PHE A 719 -5.32 -7.97 -32.12
CA PHE A 719 -5.26 -9.44 -32.17
C PHE A 719 -3.89 -9.99 -31.76
N ALA A 720 -2.78 -9.30 -32.03
CA ALA A 720 -1.45 -9.68 -31.53
C ALA A 720 -1.38 -9.65 -30.00
N PHE A 721 -1.97 -8.62 -29.37
CA PHE A 721 -2.12 -8.56 -27.91
C PHE A 721 -2.98 -9.72 -27.38
N GLY A 722 -4.11 -9.99 -28.05
CA GLY A 722 -4.98 -11.11 -27.71
C GLY A 722 -4.28 -12.47 -27.75
N LEU A 723 -3.57 -12.74 -28.84
CA LEU A 723 -2.79 -13.96 -29.03
C LEU A 723 -1.62 -14.07 -28.04
N ALA A 724 -0.95 -12.96 -27.71
CA ALA A 724 0.08 -12.93 -26.69
C ALA A 724 -0.46 -13.33 -25.30
N LYS A 725 -1.63 -12.78 -24.90
CA LYS A 725 -2.31 -13.18 -23.65
C LYS A 725 -2.78 -14.63 -23.65
N LEU A 726 -3.14 -15.19 -24.80
CA LEU A 726 -3.50 -16.61 -24.95
C LEU A 726 -2.29 -17.54 -25.05
N GLY A 727 -1.05 -17.02 -25.11
CA GLY A 727 0.21 -17.78 -25.18
C GLY A 727 0.69 -18.13 -26.60
N GLU A 728 0.06 -17.60 -27.64
CA GLU A 728 0.40 -17.84 -29.06
C GLU A 728 1.50 -16.90 -29.56
N SER A 729 2.68 -17.01 -28.94
CA SER A 729 3.80 -16.07 -29.08
C SER A 729 4.27 -15.81 -30.51
N GLU A 730 4.37 -16.85 -31.35
CA GLU A 730 4.88 -16.69 -32.72
C GLU A 730 3.88 -16.00 -33.65
N LEU A 731 2.59 -16.27 -33.49
CA LEU A 731 1.52 -15.60 -34.25
C LEU A 731 1.37 -14.14 -33.82
N ALA A 732 1.48 -13.85 -32.52
CA ALA A 732 1.51 -12.48 -32.00
C ALA A 732 2.69 -11.67 -32.57
N LYS A 733 3.92 -12.22 -32.57
CA LYS A 733 5.10 -11.59 -33.20
C LYS A 733 4.93 -11.40 -34.72
N GLY A 734 4.30 -12.35 -35.41
CA GLY A 734 4.02 -12.25 -36.85
C GLY A 734 3.09 -11.09 -37.19
N LEU A 735 1.98 -10.95 -36.47
CA LEU A 735 1.04 -9.83 -36.63
C LEU A 735 1.71 -8.50 -36.26
N LEU A 736 2.43 -8.45 -35.13
CA LEU A 736 3.21 -7.28 -34.70
C LEU A 736 4.17 -6.79 -35.81
N THR A 737 4.91 -7.71 -36.43
CA THR A 737 5.86 -7.39 -37.51
C THR A 737 5.15 -6.85 -38.75
N THR A 738 4.06 -7.49 -39.18
CA THR A 738 3.30 -7.09 -40.39
C THR A 738 2.61 -5.74 -40.21
N ALA A 739 2.02 -5.50 -39.03
CA ALA A 739 1.42 -4.22 -38.68
C ALA A 739 2.48 -3.11 -38.61
N GLY A 740 3.65 -3.41 -38.03
CA GLY A 740 4.78 -2.48 -37.95
C GLY A 740 5.33 -2.06 -39.31
N GLN A 741 5.42 -2.98 -40.28
CA GLN A 741 5.80 -2.65 -41.66
C GLN A 741 4.80 -1.69 -42.32
N THR A 742 3.52 -1.82 -42.01
CA THR A 742 2.46 -0.94 -42.54
C THR A 742 2.52 0.44 -41.89
N LEU A 743 2.55 0.50 -40.55
CA LEU A 743 2.50 1.75 -39.79
C LEU A 743 3.79 2.59 -39.93
N LYS A 744 4.96 1.95 -40.03
CA LYS A 744 6.24 2.63 -40.31
C LYS A 744 6.44 2.97 -41.79
N GLY A 745 5.52 2.54 -42.66
CA GLY A 745 5.52 2.89 -44.09
C GLY A 745 4.93 4.28 -44.39
N PHE A 746 4.26 4.90 -43.41
CA PHE A 746 3.76 6.28 -43.54
C PHE A 746 4.89 7.31 -43.39
N THR A 747 4.79 8.44 -44.08
CA THR A 747 5.81 9.49 -44.09
C THR A 747 5.98 10.13 -42.71
N PRO A 748 7.16 10.02 -42.04
CA PRO A 748 7.32 10.37 -40.62
C PRO A 748 6.98 11.81 -40.26
N GLU A 749 7.16 12.77 -41.16
CA GLU A 749 6.89 14.19 -40.92
C GLU A 749 5.39 14.57 -41.06
N THR A 750 4.55 13.64 -41.53
CA THR A 750 3.10 13.84 -41.61
C THR A 750 2.44 13.57 -40.26
N ASP A 751 1.29 14.21 -40.02
CA ASP A 751 0.46 13.95 -38.84
C ASP A 751 0.13 12.46 -38.68
N LEU A 752 -0.23 11.79 -39.78
CA LEU A 752 -0.47 10.35 -39.80
C LEU A 752 0.79 9.54 -39.45
N GLY A 753 1.96 9.90 -40.01
CA GLY A 753 3.22 9.22 -39.73
C GLY A 753 3.65 9.31 -38.26
N VAL A 754 3.67 10.53 -37.71
CA VAL A 754 3.99 10.77 -36.28
C VAL A 754 3.05 9.97 -35.36
N ALA A 755 1.75 9.96 -35.67
CA ALA A 755 0.78 9.20 -34.88
C ALA A 755 0.96 7.68 -35.03
N ALA A 756 1.19 7.19 -36.25
CA ALA A 756 1.34 5.77 -36.55
C ALA A 756 2.62 5.17 -35.93
N GLU A 757 3.74 5.89 -35.97
CA GLU A 757 5.00 5.45 -35.37
C GLU A 757 4.87 5.36 -33.84
N TYR A 758 4.33 6.40 -33.20
CA TYR A 758 4.12 6.41 -31.75
C TYR A 758 3.14 5.32 -31.28
N LEU A 759 1.97 5.22 -31.93
CA LEU A 759 0.95 4.24 -31.56
C LEU A 759 1.40 2.80 -31.84
N TYR A 760 2.19 2.56 -32.88
CA TYR A 760 2.88 1.28 -33.06
C TYR A 760 3.80 0.98 -31.88
N ALA A 761 4.69 1.90 -31.51
CA ALA A 761 5.68 1.66 -30.46
C ALA A 761 5.03 1.42 -29.09
N ALA A 762 3.96 2.16 -28.77
CA ALA A 762 3.22 2.01 -27.53
C ALA A 762 2.40 0.70 -27.48
N LEU A 763 1.75 0.28 -28.58
CA LEU A 763 1.06 -1.01 -28.64
C LEU A 763 2.05 -2.18 -28.65
N ALA A 764 3.19 -2.05 -29.35
CA ALA A 764 4.28 -3.03 -29.33
C ALA A 764 4.77 -3.28 -27.89
N TYR A 765 4.98 -2.22 -27.12
CA TYR A 765 5.34 -2.32 -25.70
C TYR A 765 4.31 -3.13 -24.89
N ARG A 766 3.00 -2.88 -25.05
CA ARG A 766 1.94 -3.64 -24.37
C ARG A 766 1.87 -5.11 -24.81
N ILE A 767 2.14 -5.40 -26.08
CA ILE A 767 2.23 -6.76 -26.62
C ILE A 767 3.46 -7.49 -26.06
N GLU A 768 4.60 -6.82 -25.94
CA GLU A 768 5.82 -7.36 -25.31
C GLU A 768 5.63 -7.60 -23.80
N GLU A 769 4.90 -6.74 -23.10
CA GLU A 769 4.47 -6.99 -21.72
C GLU A 769 3.59 -8.25 -21.62
N ALA A 770 2.62 -8.41 -22.52
CA ALA A 770 1.77 -9.60 -22.59
C ALA A 770 2.58 -10.88 -22.89
N LEU A 771 3.48 -10.85 -23.88
CA LEU A 771 4.37 -11.96 -24.25
C LEU A 771 5.32 -12.35 -23.10
N ALA A 772 5.73 -11.40 -22.28
CA ALA A 772 6.56 -11.63 -21.10
C ALA A 772 5.76 -12.05 -19.85
N GLY A 773 4.44 -12.30 -19.98
CA GLY A 773 3.57 -12.64 -18.85
C GLY A 773 3.38 -11.51 -17.83
N ARG A 774 3.78 -10.28 -18.15
CA ARG A 774 3.55 -9.09 -17.33
C ARG A 774 2.11 -8.59 -17.51
N SER A 775 1.65 -7.75 -16.59
CA SER A 775 0.45 -6.97 -16.87
C SER A 775 0.75 -5.90 -17.91
N HIS A 776 -0.31 -5.41 -18.54
CA HIS A 776 -0.30 -4.28 -19.47
C HIS A 776 -0.80 -2.99 -18.78
N SER A 777 -0.99 -3.07 -17.46
CA SER A 777 -1.42 -1.97 -16.59
C SER A 777 -0.24 -1.13 -16.10
N GLY A 778 -0.53 0.13 -15.77
CA GLY A 778 0.48 1.09 -15.35
C GLY A 778 1.05 1.87 -16.54
N LEU A 779 1.98 2.79 -16.24
CA LEU A 779 2.49 3.76 -17.22
C LEU A 779 3.21 3.07 -18.39
N LEU A 780 3.12 3.69 -19.58
CA LEU A 780 4.01 3.39 -20.70
C LEU A 780 5.49 3.60 -20.30
N SER A 781 6.41 2.99 -21.06
CA SER A 781 7.84 3.12 -20.77
C SER A 781 8.29 4.59 -20.68
N PRO A 782 9.27 4.95 -19.83
CA PRO A 782 9.72 6.34 -19.68
C PRO A 782 10.12 7.00 -21.00
N ALA A 783 10.71 6.23 -21.91
CA ALA A 783 11.06 6.69 -23.26
C ALA A 783 9.82 7.10 -24.08
N LEU A 784 8.76 6.29 -24.08
CA LEU A 784 7.49 6.62 -24.77
C LEU A 784 6.76 7.80 -24.12
N VAL A 785 6.88 7.98 -22.81
CA VAL A 785 6.31 9.16 -22.12
C VAL A 785 7.07 10.43 -22.52
N ASP A 786 8.40 10.38 -22.52
CA ASP A 786 9.24 11.54 -22.86
C ASP A 786 9.18 11.86 -24.38
N GLU A 787 8.98 10.86 -25.24
CA GLU A 787 8.71 11.04 -26.68
C GLU A 787 7.37 11.75 -26.93
N LEU A 788 6.32 11.39 -26.20
CA LEU A 788 5.00 12.01 -26.34
C LEU A 788 5.01 13.49 -25.95
N GLU A 789 5.76 13.87 -24.90
CA GLU A 789 5.96 15.28 -24.55
C GLU A 789 6.84 16.02 -25.59
N GLN A 790 7.75 15.34 -26.31
CA GLN A 790 8.45 15.94 -27.46
C GLN A 790 7.50 16.21 -28.64
N ILE A 791 6.60 15.27 -28.98
CA ILE A 791 5.56 15.47 -30.00
C ILE A 791 4.68 16.67 -29.60
N ARG A 792 4.25 16.71 -28.34
CA ARG A 792 3.48 17.84 -27.78
C ARG A 792 4.21 19.17 -27.92
N ALA A 793 5.48 19.24 -27.50
CA ALA A 793 6.28 20.46 -27.56
C ALA A 793 6.47 20.96 -29.00
N LYS A 794 6.73 20.05 -29.95
CA LYS A 794 6.79 20.34 -31.39
C LYS A 794 5.45 20.84 -31.97
N GLY A 795 4.33 20.52 -31.33
CA GLY A 795 2.98 20.94 -31.71
C GLY A 795 2.58 22.34 -31.26
N GLN A 796 3.33 22.98 -30.36
CA GLN A 796 2.96 24.30 -29.81
C GLN A 796 3.29 25.46 -30.76
N GLY A 797 2.46 26.51 -30.73
CA GLY A 797 2.77 27.81 -31.35
C GLY A 797 2.36 28.01 -32.82
N GLN A 798 1.80 27.00 -33.50
CA GLN A 798 1.39 27.14 -34.90
C GLN A 798 0.03 26.49 -35.19
N LEU A 799 -0.85 27.21 -35.90
CA LEU A 799 -2.14 26.68 -36.36
C LEU A 799 -1.90 25.54 -37.37
N ASN A 800 -2.66 24.44 -37.28
CA ASN A 800 -2.55 23.26 -38.15
C ASN A 800 -1.17 22.56 -38.14
N ASN A 801 -0.43 22.60 -37.03
CA ASN A 801 0.82 21.85 -36.88
C ASN A 801 0.58 20.32 -36.94
N PRO A 802 1.29 19.55 -37.78
CA PRO A 802 1.14 18.10 -37.87
C PRO A 802 1.31 17.36 -36.54
N ASN A 803 2.25 17.80 -35.69
CA ASN A 803 2.49 17.21 -34.37
C ASN A 803 1.33 17.48 -33.40
N ALA A 804 0.62 18.61 -33.53
CA ALA A 804 -0.55 18.90 -32.70
C ALA A 804 -1.74 18.01 -33.06
N LEU A 805 -1.96 17.76 -34.37
CA LEU A 805 -2.98 16.83 -34.85
C LEU A 805 -2.63 15.38 -34.47
N ALA A 806 -1.36 14.99 -34.60
CA ALA A 806 -0.85 13.69 -34.16
C ALA A 806 -1.05 13.51 -32.64
N TYR A 807 -0.61 14.48 -31.81
CA TYR A 807 -0.79 14.45 -30.36
C TYR A 807 -2.24 14.29 -29.93
N TYR A 808 -3.16 15.03 -30.57
CA TYR A 808 -4.60 14.86 -30.35
C TYR A 808 -5.09 13.46 -30.74
N SER A 809 -4.67 12.92 -31.90
CA SER A 809 -5.05 11.57 -32.34
C SER A 809 -4.48 10.45 -31.45
N ILE A 810 -3.28 10.64 -30.89
CA ILE A 810 -2.64 9.73 -29.92
C ILE A 810 -3.42 9.74 -28.60
N ASN A 811 -3.70 10.91 -28.04
CA ASN A 811 -4.46 10.99 -26.79
C ASN A 811 -5.92 10.53 -26.96
N ARG A 812 -6.52 10.73 -28.16
CA ARG A 812 -7.81 10.11 -28.50
C ARG A 812 -7.77 8.58 -28.56
N MET A 813 -6.61 7.98 -28.84
CA MET A 813 -6.43 6.53 -28.75
C MET A 813 -6.35 6.12 -27.27
N ARG A 814 -5.53 6.81 -26.47
CA ARG A 814 -5.32 6.53 -25.03
C ARG A 814 -6.59 6.73 -24.19
N GLU A 815 -7.41 7.73 -24.50
CA GLU A 815 -8.72 7.97 -23.86
C GLU A 815 -9.69 6.77 -24.02
N GLN A 816 -9.64 6.07 -25.16
CA GLN A 816 -10.68 5.12 -25.57
C GLN A 816 -10.28 3.65 -25.48
N PHE A 817 -8.99 3.35 -25.63
CA PHE A 817 -8.50 1.98 -25.78
C PHE A 817 -7.75 1.50 -24.53
N HIS A 818 -8.41 0.61 -23.79
CA HIS A 818 -7.92 0.07 -22.52
C HIS A 818 -6.69 -0.83 -22.71
N ILE A 819 -6.49 -1.46 -23.89
CA ILE A 819 -5.26 -2.20 -24.19
C ILE A 819 -4.03 -1.27 -24.13
N LEU A 820 -4.19 -0.01 -24.54
CA LEU A 820 -3.13 0.99 -24.54
C LEU A 820 -2.97 1.64 -23.17
N GLU A 821 -4.08 2.07 -22.56
CA GLU A 821 -4.12 2.84 -21.32
C GLU A 821 -5.26 2.36 -20.39
N PRO A 822 -5.07 1.25 -19.63
CA PRO A 822 -6.15 0.61 -18.88
C PRO A 822 -6.55 1.34 -17.57
N GLN A 823 -5.73 2.26 -17.08
CA GLN A 823 -5.92 2.92 -15.77
C GLN A 823 -6.21 4.43 -15.87
N GLU A 824 -5.45 5.18 -16.68
CA GLU A 824 -5.52 6.64 -16.80
C GLU A 824 -6.34 7.08 -18.04
N GLN A 825 -7.66 7.29 -17.88
CA GLN A 825 -8.47 7.90 -18.94
C GLN A 825 -8.24 9.42 -18.98
N LEU A 826 -7.40 9.89 -19.90
CA LEU A 826 -7.01 11.29 -20.05
C LEU A 826 -7.96 12.09 -20.94
N ASP A 827 -8.26 13.34 -20.58
CA ASP A 827 -8.99 14.28 -21.46
C ASP A 827 -8.10 14.68 -22.67
N PRO A 828 -8.44 14.26 -23.90
CA PRO A 828 -7.68 14.63 -25.10
C PRO A 828 -7.74 16.13 -25.44
N TYR A 829 -8.64 16.88 -24.82
CA TYR A 829 -8.78 18.33 -24.98
C TYR A 829 -8.19 19.14 -23.82
N GLY A 830 -7.62 18.54 -22.79
CA GLY A 830 -7.23 19.24 -21.55
C GLY A 830 -6.34 20.48 -21.77
N ASP A 831 -5.37 20.39 -22.68
CA ASP A 831 -4.49 21.52 -23.04
C ASP A 831 -5.22 22.69 -23.74
N TRP A 832 -6.42 22.45 -24.29
CA TRP A 832 -7.25 23.44 -24.99
C TRP A 832 -8.38 23.97 -24.07
N THR A 833 -9.01 23.10 -23.28
CA THR A 833 -10.12 23.43 -22.37
C THR A 833 -9.67 24.07 -21.06
N GLY A 834 -8.38 23.91 -20.68
CA GLY A 834 -7.79 24.53 -19.49
C GLY A 834 -7.46 26.03 -19.61
N GLN A 835 -7.76 26.68 -20.74
CA GLN A 835 -7.50 28.12 -20.93
C GLN A 835 -8.55 28.98 -20.20
N GLY A 836 -8.20 29.46 -19.01
CA GLY A 836 -8.98 30.46 -18.25
C GLY A 836 -9.40 30.02 -16.83
N ASP A 837 -9.16 28.76 -16.46
CA ASP A 837 -9.54 28.18 -15.17
C ASP A 837 -8.30 27.54 -14.52
N GLU A 838 -7.83 28.12 -13.41
CA GLU A 838 -6.59 27.69 -12.74
C GLU A 838 -6.69 26.25 -12.18
N ILE A 839 -7.89 25.81 -11.76
CA ILE A 839 -8.10 24.46 -11.24
C ILE A 839 -8.00 23.46 -12.39
N LYS A 840 -8.70 23.70 -13.51
CA LYS A 840 -8.62 22.82 -14.70
C LYS A 840 -7.20 22.75 -15.27
N LYS A 841 -6.50 23.88 -15.34
CA LYS A 841 -5.10 23.93 -15.79
C LYS A 841 -4.17 23.09 -14.90
N ALA A 842 -4.41 23.09 -13.59
CA ALA A 842 -3.64 22.28 -12.64
C ALA A 842 -4.00 20.78 -12.72
N LEU A 843 -5.29 20.43 -12.85
CA LEU A 843 -5.77 19.05 -13.06
C LEU A 843 -5.11 18.39 -14.29
N VAL A 844 -5.13 19.08 -15.44
CA VAL A 844 -4.47 18.64 -16.69
C VAL A 844 -2.95 18.46 -16.54
N ALA A 845 -2.31 19.04 -15.51
CA ALA A 845 -0.90 18.84 -15.23
C ALA A 845 -0.59 17.64 -14.31
N LEU A 846 -1.58 17.10 -13.58
CA LEU A 846 -1.35 16.04 -12.58
C LEU A 846 -0.78 14.73 -13.13
N PRO A 847 -1.25 14.17 -14.27
CA PRO A 847 -0.69 12.92 -14.80
C PRO A 847 0.82 13.00 -15.08
N ARG A 848 1.31 14.21 -15.40
CA ARG A 848 2.72 14.53 -15.69
C ARG A 848 3.62 14.49 -14.44
N ILE A 849 3.07 14.47 -13.22
CA ILE A 849 3.85 14.47 -11.97
C ILE A 849 4.37 13.06 -11.68
N LYS A 850 5.65 12.81 -11.99
CA LYS A 850 6.30 11.49 -11.78
C LYS A 850 6.50 11.13 -10.29
N ASP A 851 6.67 12.10 -9.39
CA ASP A 851 6.88 11.88 -7.94
C ASP A 851 5.54 11.72 -7.17
N PRO A 852 5.27 10.57 -6.52
CA PRO A 852 4.04 10.33 -5.77
C PRO A 852 3.82 11.26 -4.57
N ALA A 853 4.89 11.71 -3.90
CA ALA A 853 4.80 12.60 -2.74
C ALA A 853 4.47 14.05 -3.15
N VAL A 854 4.93 14.48 -4.33
CA VAL A 854 4.53 15.75 -4.94
C VAL A 854 3.08 15.66 -5.40
N LEU A 855 2.71 14.60 -6.14
CA LEU A 855 1.34 14.36 -6.62
C LEU A 855 0.31 14.40 -5.49
N ALA A 856 0.57 13.68 -4.39
CA ALA A 856 -0.29 13.67 -3.21
C ALA A 856 -0.44 15.05 -2.53
N ARG A 857 0.61 15.88 -2.57
CA ARG A 857 0.57 17.24 -2.03
C ARG A 857 -0.28 18.15 -2.92
N THR A 858 -0.02 18.15 -4.23
CA THR A 858 -0.74 18.97 -5.21
C THR A 858 -2.23 18.65 -5.22
N ILE A 859 -2.63 17.37 -5.17
CA ILE A 859 -4.04 16.97 -5.09
C ILE A 859 -4.71 17.52 -3.81
N ARG A 860 -4.06 17.40 -2.64
CA ARG A 860 -4.60 17.95 -1.38
C ARG A 860 -4.71 19.48 -1.39
N GLU A 861 -3.83 20.17 -2.12
CA GLU A 861 -3.88 21.62 -2.28
C GLU A 861 -5.03 22.02 -3.21
N LEU A 862 -5.22 21.32 -4.34
CA LEU A 862 -6.33 21.54 -5.26
C LEU A 862 -7.70 21.25 -4.63
N TYR A 863 -7.83 20.18 -3.84
CA TYR A 863 -9.09 19.89 -3.15
C TYR A 863 -9.43 20.94 -2.08
N ARG A 864 -8.40 21.51 -1.43
CA ARG A 864 -8.58 22.62 -0.47
C ARG A 864 -9.00 23.90 -1.17
N SER A 865 -8.31 24.34 -2.23
CA SER A 865 -8.64 25.56 -2.97
C SER A 865 -10.01 25.47 -3.68
N ALA A 866 -10.40 24.28 -4.15
CA ALA A 866 -11.74 24.01 -4.66
C ALA A 866 -12.85 24.12 -3.59
N GLY A 867 -12.50 24.21 -2.29
CA GLY A 867 -13.42 24.47 -1.20
C GLY A 867 -13.60 25.95 -0.83
N ASP A 868 -12.78 26.86 -1.37
CA ASP A 868 -12.81 28.27 -1.00
C ASP A 868 -14.00 29.01 -1.65
N LYS A 869 -15.05 29.21 -0.83
CA LYS A 869 -16.36 29.79 -1.21
C LYS A 869 -16.31 31.15 -1.90
N ALA A 870 -15.18 31.85 -1.88
CA ALA A 870 -14.99 33.15 -2.53
C ALA A 870 -14.67 33.06 -4.03
N LYS A 871 -14.28 31.88 -4.56
CA LYS A 871 -13.85 31.71 -5.96
C LYS A 871 -14.29 30.39 -6.63
N ALA A 872 -14.65 29.36 -5.88
CA ALA A 872 -14.93 28.03 -6.43
C ALA A 872 -16.41 27.83 -6.86
N ALA A 873 -16.62 27.02 -7.90
CA ALA A 873 -17.95 26.55 -8.29
C ALA A 873 -18.50 25.52 -7.27
N PRO A 874 -19.84 25.37 -7.11
CA PRO A 874 -20.44 24.45 -6.13
C PRO A 874 -20.01 22.98 -6.26
N ASP A 875 -19.61 22.57 -7.47
CA ASP A 875 -19.19 21.23 -7.86
C ASP A 875 -17.65 21.07 -7.99
N ALA A 876 -16.86 22.12 -7.69
CA ALA A 876 -15.41 22.09 -7.92
C ALA A 876 -14.70 20.95 -7.19
N ARG A 877 -15.07 20.66 -5.93
CA ARG A 877 -14.56 19.50 -5.17
C ARG A 877 -14.92 18.15 -5.80
N PHE A 878 -16.08 18.05 -6.43
CA PHE A 878 -16.50 16.84 -7.15
C PHE A 878 -15.64 16.66 -8.41
N VAL A 879 -15.42 17.73 -9.20
CA VAL A 879 -14.57 17.69 -10.39
C VAL A 879 -13.13 17.31 -10.03
N VAL A 880 -12.57 17.86 -8.94
CA VAL A 880 -11.25 17.46 -8.45
C VAL A 880 -11.22 15.99 -8.07
N LEU A 881 -12.20 15.45 -7.34
CA LEU A 881 -12.19 14.01 -6.99
C LEU A 881 -12.38 13.10 -8.20
N TRP A 882 -13.23 13.46 -9.15
CA TRP A 882 -13.44 12.71 -10.40
C TRP A 882 -12.14 12.51 -11.18
N ASP A 883 -11.34 13.57 -11.35
CA ASP A 883 -10.07 13.53 -12.09
C ASP A 883 -8.93 12.91 -11.25
N THR A 884 -8.82 13.28 -9.97
CA THR A 884 -7.69 12.88 -9.11
C THR A 884 -7.76 11.44 -8.60
N LEU A 885 -8.95 10.84 -8.50
CA LEU A 885 -9.10 9.46 -8.02
C LEU A 885 -8.49 8.45 -9.02
N LEU A 886 -8.43 8.79 -10.31
CA LEU A 886 -7.72 8.02 -11.34
C LEU A 886 -6.23 7.86 -11.01
N LEU A 887 -5.62 8.89 -10.40
CA LEU A 887 -4.19 8.95 -10.10
C LEU A 887 -3.84 8.46 -8.69
N ALA A 888 -4.83 8.24 -7.82
CA ALA A 888 -4.62 7.94 -6.40
C ALA A 888 -3.78 6.67 -6.15
N ALA A 889 -3.97 5.64 -6.98
CA ALA A 889 -3.23 4.37 -6.90
C ALA A 889 -1.71 4.53 -7.09
N ARG A 890 -1.24 5.60 -7.75
CA ARG A 890 0.20 5.93 -7.89
C ARG A 890 0.83 6.30 -6.54
N VAL A 891 0.05 6.92 -5.66
CA VAL A 891 0.49 7.33 -4.31
C VAL A 891 0.48 6.15 -3.33
N GLY A 892 -0.64 5.44 -3.23
CA GLY A 892 -0.79 4.25 -2.37
C GLY A 892 -2.04 4.27 -1.48
N GLU A 893 -2.27 3.15 -0.77
CA GLU A 893 -3.51 2.86 -0.03
C GLU A 893 -3.99 4.02 0.85
N ALA A 894 -3.14 4.52 1.76
CA ALA A 894 -3.54 5.52 2.74
C ALA A 894 -4.08 6.81 2.10
N PHE A 895 -3.50 7.22 0.96
CA PHE A 895 -3.95 8.39 0.23
C PHE A 895 -5.21 8.13 -0.60
N THR A 896 -5.32 6.97 -1.25
CA THR A 896 -6.56 6.60 -1.95
C THR A 896 -7.73 6.50 -0.97
N VAL A 897 -7.51 5.93 0.21
CA VAL A 897 -8.51 5.81 1.27
C VAL A 897 -8.89 7.17 1.87
N GLU A 898 -7.95 8.12 1.97
CA GLU A 898 -8.24 9.53 2.29
C GLU A 898 -9.19 10.16 1.27
N LEU A 899 -8.89 10.05 -0.04
CA LEU A 899 -9.75 10.60 -1.09
C LEU A 899 -11.13 9.91 -1.15
N LEU A 900 -11.18 8.59 -0.99
CA LEU A 900 -12.45 7.84 -0.97
C LEU A 900 -13.38 8.28 0.16
N GLY A 901 -12.83 8.68 1.32
CA GLY A 901 -13.62 9.24 2.41
C GLY A 901 -14.30 10.57 2.08
N LEU A 902 -13.79 11.31 1.08
CA LEU A 902 -14.33 12.60 0.62
C LEU A 902 -15.39 12.46 -0.48
N VAL A 903 -15.45 11.31 -1.16
CA VAL A 903 -16.39 11.07 -2.27
C VAL A 903 -17.86 11.19 -1.84
N PRO A 904 -18.32 10.63 -0.71
CA PRO A 904 -19.74 10.71 -0.33
C PRO A 904 -20.27 12.13 -0.11
N GLU A 905 -19.44 13.05 0.41
CA GLU A 905 -19.80 14.47 0.59
C GLU A 905 -19.84 15.20 -0.76
N ALA A 906 -18.82 15.00 -1.60
CA ALA A 906 -18.75 15.65 -2.92
C ALA A 906 -19.85 15.17 -3.88
N MET A 907 -20.23 13.88 -3.80
CA MET A 907 -21.38 13.33 -4.52
C MET A 907 -22.69 13.98 -4.07
N ALA A 908 -22.90 14.15 -2.76
CA ALA A 908 -24.09 14.84 -2.24
C ALA A 908 -24.13 16.32 -2.69
N ALA A 909 -22.99 17.02 -2.67
CA ALA A 909 -22.89 18.42 -3.10
C ALA A 909 -23.18 18.61 -4.60
N SER A 910 -22.72 17.69 -5.46
CA SER A 910 -22.98 17.74 -6.91
C SER A 910 -24.41 17.31 -7.32
N GLY A 911 -25.15 16.64 -6.42
CA GLY A 911 -26.45 16.05 -6.71
C GLY A 911 -27.55 17.05 -7.10
N THR A 912 -27.38 18.34 -6.82
CA THR A 912 -28.34 19.41 -7.14
C THR A 912 -28.19 20.00 -8.54
N ALA A 913 -27.09 19.72 -9.25
CA ALA A 913 -26.83 20.28 -10.58
C ALA A 913 -27.35 19.38 -11.72
N THR A 914 -27.89 20.00 -12.75
CA THR A 914 -28.60 19.31 -13.85
C THR A 914 -27.83 19.38 -15.17
N GLY A 915 -27.35 18.24 -15.67
CA GLY A 915 -26.72 18.10 -16.98
C GLY A 915 -26.29 16.66 -17.29
N SER A 916 -26.27 16.26 -18.57
CA SER A 916 -25.89 14.89 -18.97
C SER A 916 -24.38 14.63 -18.79
N ASP A 917 -23.51 15.63 -19.06
CA ASP A 917 -22.05 15.52 -18.81
C ASP A 917 -21.75 15.29 -17.31
N LEU A 918 -22.33 16.09 -16.42
CA LEU A 918 -22.21 15.89 -14.97
C LEU A 918 -22.75 14.51 -14.53
N THR A 919 -23.83 14.05 -15.15
CA THR A 919 -24.45 12.75 -14.85
C THR A 919 -23.53 11.59 -15.26
N THR A 920 -22.85 11.68 -16.40
CA THR A 920 -21.79 10.74 -16.81
C THR A 920 -20.63 10.74 -15.80
N LYS A 921 -20.15 11.92 -15.39
CA LYS A 921 -19.05 12.06 -14.41
C LYS A 921 -19.43 11.52 -13.03
N GLN A 922 -20.67 11.71 -12.59
CA GLN A 922 -21.22 11.14 -11.35
C GLN A 922 -21.17 9.60 -11.38
N GLY A 923 -21.51 9.00 -12.54
CA GLY A 923 -21.32 7.57 -12.77
C GLY A 923 -19.85 7.17 -12.68
N GLN A 924 -18.95 7.83 -13.40
CA GLN A 924 -17.52 7.49 -13.43
C GLN A 924 -16.84 7.60 -12.06
N LEU A 925 -17.19 8.62 -11.25
CA LEU A 925 -16.65 8.74 -9.88
C LEU A 925 -17.19 7.62 -8.97
N LEU A 926 -18.48 7.27 -9.06
CA LEU A 926 -19.06 6.17 -8.30
C LEU A 926 -18.46 4.81 -8.69
N GLU A 927 -18.26 4.58 -9.99
CA GLU A 927 -17.60 3.38 -10.55
C GLU A 927 -16.24 3.19 -9.88
N ARG A 928 -15.38 4.19 -10.03
CA ARG A 928 -13.99 4.15 -9.57
C ARG A 928 -13.90 4.12 -8.04
N ALA A 929 -14.81 4.80 -7.35
CA ALA A 929 -14.86 4.80 -5.89
C ALA A 929 -15.31 3.45 -5.32
N LEU A 930 -16.32 2.80 -5.92
CA LEU A 930 -16.74 1.45 -5.54
C LEU A 930 -15.61 0.44 -5.76
N PHE A 931 -14.94 0.51 -6.91
CA PHE A 931 -13.80 -0.33 -7.24
C PHE A 931 -12.66 -0.19 -6.21
N LEU A 932 -12.19 1.03 -5.95
CA LEU A 932 -11.05 1.28 -5.06
C LEU A 932 -11.42 1.04 -3.58
N ALA A 933 -12.62 1.41 -3.14
CA ALA A 933 -13.06 1.15 -1.76
C ALA A 933 -13.13 -0.35 -1.48
N ALA A 934 -13.64 -1.14 -2.42
CA ALA A 934 -13.66 -2.59 -2.29
C ALA A 934 -12.24 -3.18 -2.35
N HIS A 935 -11.38 -2.68 -3.23
CA HIS A 935 -9.98 -3.13 -3.38
C HIS A 935 -9.18 -3.04 -2.08
N TYR A 936 -9.42 -1.99 -1.27
CA TYR A 936 -8.76 -1.75 0.03
C TYR A 936 -9.58 -2.20 1.26
N ASP A 937 -10.53 -3.14 1.12
CA ASP A 937 -11.39 -3.69 2.19
C ASP A 937 -12.18 -2.63 3.00
N ARG A 938 -12.53 -1.49 2.37
CA ARG A 938 -13.40 -0.44 2.94
C ARG A 938 -14.88 -0.75 2.74
N ARG A 939 -15.33 -1.86 3.33
CA ARG A 939 -16.72 -2.37 3.24
C ARG A 939 -17.77 -1.35 3.68
N ASP A 940 -17.40 -0.49 4.63
CA ASP A 940 -18.21 0.63 5.10
C ASP A 940 -18.48 1.64 3.97
N LEU A 941 -17.42 2.06 3.26
CA LEU A 941 -17.54 2.95 2.11
C LEU A 941 -18.25 2.27 0.93
N VAL A 942 -18.00 0.98 0.66
CA VAL A 942 -18.69 0.26 -0.42
C VAL A 942 -20.21 0.23 -0.18
N ARG A 943 -20.66 -0.08 1.05
CA ARG A 943 -22.08 -0.05 1.41
C ARG A 943 -22.70 1.34 1.24
N GLN A 944 -21.98 2.38 1.69
CA GLN A 944 -22.42 3.77 1.57
C GLN A 944 -22.54 4.20 0.10
N LEU A 945 -21.50 3.95 -0.71
CA LEU A 945 -21.46 4.30 -2.13
C LEU A 945 -22.50 3.51 -2.95
N ALA A 946 -22.71 2.23 -2.64
CA ALA A 946 -23.73 1.41 -3.30
C ALA A 946 -25.16 1.90 -3.00
N SER A 947 -25.43 2.34 -1.76
CA SER A 947 -26.70 2.98 -1.41
C SER A 947 -26.86 4.31 -2.13
N GLN A 948 -25.85 5.19 -2.09
CA GLN A 948 -25.87 6.48 -2.78
C GLN A 948 -26.09 6.32 -4.30
N PHE A 949 -25.49 5.31 -4.91
CA PHE A 949 -25.69 4.98 -6.32
C PHE A 949 -27.12 4.53 -6.62
N ALA A 950 -27.70 3.64 -5.80
CA ALA A 950 -29.09 3.21 -5.95
C ALA A 950 -30.07 4.39 -5.79
N ASP A 951 -29.83 5.28 -4.83
CA ASP A 951 -30.66 6.47 -4.60
C ASP A 951 -30.51 7.51 -5.71
N LEU A 952 -29.29 7.71 -6.23
CA LEU A 952 -29.03 8.56 -7.40
C LEU A 952 -29.79 8.04 -8.64
N VAL A 953 -29.74 6.74 -8.92
CA VAL A 953 -30.49 6.12 -10.03
C VAL A 953 -32.00 6.29 -9.83
N ARG A 954 -32.54 6.14 -8.62
CA ARG A 954 -33.97 6.36 -8.34
C ARG A 954 -34.39 7.81 -8.57
N ALA A 955 -33.58 8.77 -8.12
CA ALA A 955 -33.87 10.20 -8.18
C ALA A 955 -33.87 10.79 -9.60
N LYS A 956 -33.17 10.15 -10.56
CA LYS A 956 -33.02 10.67 -11.93
C LYS A 956 -34.21 10.26 -12.83
N PRO A 957 -34.55 11.06 -13.86
CA PRO A 957 -35.51 10.68 -14.91
C PRO A 957 -35.09 9.39 -15.63
N VAL A 958 -36.05 8.61 -16.12
CA VAL A 958 -35.84 7.26 -16.71
C VAL A 958 -34.72 7.24 -17.74
N GLU A 959 -34.69 8.24 -18.63
CA GLU A 959 -33.69 8.39 -19.69
C GLU A 959 -32.26 8.56 -19.15
N GLN A 960 -32.10 9.29 -18.04
CA GLN A 960 -30.81 9.48 -17.36
C GLN A 960 -30.43 8.28 -16.47
N ARG A 961 -31.39 7.44 -16.04
CA ARG A 961 -31.08 6.20 -15.31
C ARG A 961 -30.23 5.28 -16.17
N TYR A 962 -30.62 5.07 -17.43
CA TYR A 962 -29.87 4.22 -18.35
C TYR A 962 -28.45 4.75 -18.60
N GLU A 963 -28.26 6.06 -18.74
CA GLU A 963 -26.93 6.67 -18.87
C GLU A 963 -26.03 6.35 -17.66
N ILE A 964 -26.52 6.59 -16.44
CA ILE A 964 -25.79 6.31 -15.19
C ILE A 964 -25.48 4.82 -15.04
N VAL A 965 -26.47 3.97 -15.30
CA VAL A 965 -26.33 2.51 -15.19
C VAL A 965 -25.28 1.99 -16.17
N ASN A 966 -25.28 2.47 -17.42
CA ASN A 966 -24.32 2.01 -18.43
C ASN A 966 -22.87 2.37 -18.08
N VAL A 967 -22.66 3.48 -17.40
CA VAL A 967 -21.33 3.90 -16.92
C VAL A 967 -20.85 3.03 -15.76
N VAL A 968 -21.68 2.79 -14.74
CA VAL A 968 -21.25 2.10 -13.51
C VAL A 968 -21.28 0.57 -13.64
N ALA A 969 -22.30 0.02 -14.30
CA ALA A 969 -22.51 -1.43 -14.33
C ALA A 969 -21.42 -2.19 -15.10
N ALA A 970 -20.82 -1.57 -16.12
CA ALA A 970 -19.86 -2.21 -17.02
C ALA A 970 -18.57 -2.70 -16.31
N GLN A 971 -18.06 -1.94 -15.34
CA GLN A 971 -16.80 -2.26 -14.63
C GLN A 971 -17.02 -2.61 -13.16
N SER A 972 -17.92 -1.94 -12.43
CA SER A 972 -18.03 -2.14 -10.98
C SER A 972 -18.65 -3.48 -10.56
N LEU A 973 -19.64 -4.00 -11.29
CA LEU A 973 -20.32 -5.26 -10.91
C LEU A 973 -19.37 -6.47 -10.96
N ARG A 974 -18.47 -6.50 -11.95
CA ARG A 974 -17.40 -7.51 -12.08
C ARG A 974 -16.48 -7.46 -10.85
N SER A 975 -16.05 -6.27 -10.46
CA SER A 975 -15.05 -6.09 -9.40
C SER A 975 -15.58 -6.31 -7.99
N LEU A 976 -16.84 -5.98 -7.71
CA LEU A 976 -17.43 -6.20 -6.39
C LEU A 976 -17.53 -7.70 -6.01
N ARG A 977 -17.69 -8.60 -7.00
CA ARG A 977 -17.73 -10.06 -6.79
C ARG A 977 -16.40 -10.62 -6.27
N LYS A 978 -15.28 -10.18 -6.85
CA LYS A 978 -13.89 -10.56 -6.48
C LYS A 978 -13.52 -10.26 -5.02
N LEU A 979 -14.38 -9.50 -4.33
CA LEU A 979 -14.10 -8.90 -3.03
C LEU A 979 -15.06 -9.44 -1.95
N GLY A 980 -15.82 -10.51 -2.28
CA GLY A 980 -16.63 -11.29 -1.34
C GLY A 980 -17.94 -10.63 -0.89
N LEU A 981 -18.32 -9.51 -1.49
CA LEU A 981 -19.49 -8.71 -1.13
C LEU A 981 -20.76 -9.18 -1.88
N ARG A 982 -21.05 -10.48 -1.83
CA ARG A 982 -22.16 -11.11 -2.58
C ARG A 982 -23.51 -10.46 -2.22
N ASP A 983 -23.81 -10.34 -0.93
CA ASP A 983 -25.06 -9.72 -0.45
C ASP A 983 -25.24 -8.27 -0.90
N GLU A 984 -24.17 -7.47 -0.90
CA GLU A 984 -24.20 -6.08 -1.37
C GLU A 984 -24.36 -6.01 -2.89
N VAL A 985 -23.73 -6.91 -3.65
CA VAL A 985 -23.93 -7.03 -5.10
C VAL A 985 -25.36 -7.43 -5.42
N ASP A 986 -25.92 -8.44 -4.76
CA ASP A 986 -27.30 -8.90 -5.01
C ASP A 986 -28.33 -7.79 -4.70
N LYS A 987 -28.14 -7.05 -3.59
CA LYS A 987 -28.99 -5.89 -3.26
C LYS A 987 -28.90 -4.78 -4.30
N LEU A 988 -27.68 -4.44 -4.74
CA LEU A 988 -27.48 -3.45 -5.78
C LEU A 988 -28.07 -3.92 -7.12
N PHE A 989 -27.86 -5.18 -7.46
CA PHE A 989 -28.35 -5.81 -8.67
C PHE A 989 -29.88 -5.80 -8.75
N HIS A 990 -30.56 -6.17 -7.66
CA HIS A 990 -32.02 -6.06 -7.57
C HIS A 990 -32.49 -4.61 -7.71
N ALA A 991 -31.85 -3.65 -7.03
CA ALA A 991 -32.20 -2.23 -7.15
C ALA A 991 -32.00 -1.70 -8.58
N LEU A 992 -30.95 -2.13 -9.29
CA LEU A 992 -30.69 -1.77 -10.68
C LEU A 992 -31.72 -2.39 -11.62
N ARG A 993 -31.96 -3.71 -11.53
CA ARG A 993 -32.99 -4.41 -12.32
C ARG A 993 -34.34 -3.70 -12.19
N ASP A 994 -34.76 -3.41 -10.96
CA ASP A 994 -36.07 -2.82 -10.69
C ASP A 994 -36.13 -1.36 -11.20
N ALA A 995 -35.01 -0.62 -11.17
CA ALA A 995 -34.92 0.73 -11.73
C ALA A 995 -34.88 0.78 -13.27
N ILE A 996 -34.29 -0.24 -13.93
CA ILE A 996 -34.21 -0.38 -15.39
C ILE A 996 -35.56 -0.81 -15.97
N LEU A 997 -36.15 -1.86 -15.39
CA LEU A 997 -37.37 -2.50 -15.88
C LEU A 997 -38.65 -1.81 -15.41
N GLY A 998 -38.66 -1.18 -14.23
CA GLY A 998 -39.85 -0.52 -13.67
C GLY A 998 -41.05 -1.45 -13.49
N GLY A 999 -40.81 -2.74 -13.23
CA GLY A 999 -41.85 -3.78 -13.14
C GLY A 999 -42.32 -4.36 -14.49
N GLN A 1000 -41.74 -3.95 -15.61
CA GLN A 1000 -42.03 -4.50 -16.95
C GLN A 1000 -41.07 -5.66 -17.30
N THR A 1001 -41.42 -6.50 -18.29
CA THR A 1001 -40.45 -7.42 -18.92
C THR A 1001 -39.61 -6.68 -19.97
N ALA A 1002 -38.47 -7.25 -20.38
CA ALA A 1002 -37.64 -6.68 -21.45
C ALA A 1002 -38.43 -6.49 -22.77
N ALA A 1003 -39.25 -7.47 -23.14
CA ALA A 1003 -40.15 -7.38 -24.30
C ALA A 1003 -41.21 -6.26 -24.17
N GLN A 1004 -41.82 -6.10 -22.99
CA GLN A 1004 -42.77 -5.00 -22.74
C GLN A 1004 -42.10 -3.62 -22.81
N LEU A 1005 -40.85 -3.52 -22.35
CA LEU A 1005 -40.04 -2.30 -22.45
C LEU A 1005 -39.67 -2.01 -23.92
N ARG A 1006 -39.33 -3.03 -24.70
CA ARG A 1006 -39.07 -2.95 -26.15
C ARG A 1006 -40.27 -2.40 -26.91
N ASP A 1007 -41.45 -2.98 -26.71
CA ASP A 1007 -42.69 -2.55 -27.37
C ASP A 1007 -43.09 -1.12 -26.98
N ARG A 1008 -42.86 -0.72 -25.73
CA ARG A 1008 -43.09 0.67 -25.27
C ARG A 1008 -42.27 1.69 -26.05
N TYR A 1009 -41.01 1.41 -26.36
CA TYR A 1009 -40.15 2.32 -27.12
C TYR A 1009 -40.30 2.19 -28.65
N LYS A 1010 -40.81 1.05 -29.15
CA LYS A 1010 -41.12 0.81 -30.58
C LYS A 1010 -42.06 1.86 -31.18
N HIS A 1011 -42.98 2.40 -30.40
CA HIS A 1011 -44.01 3.34 -30.84
C HIS A 1011 -43.87 4.77 -30.29
N LYS A 1012 -42.87 5.07 -29.45
CA LYS A 1012 -42.74 6.38 -28.77
C LYS A 1012 -42.01 7.42 -29.64
N THR A 1013 -42.74 8.18 -30.45
CA THR A 1013 -42.25 9.43 -31.05
C THR A 1013 -42.37 10.60 -30.07
N ASP A 1014 -41.42 10.72 -29.15
CA ASP A 1014 -41.38 11.85 -28.22
C ASP A 1014 -40.81 13.09 -28.91
N THR A 1015 -41.66 14.09 -29.15
CA THR A 1015 -41.29 15.37 -29.79
C THR A 1015 -40.77 16.41 -28.79
N THR A 1016 -40.79 16.11 -27.49
CA THR A 1016 -40.60 17.10 -26.41
C THR A 1016 -39.15 17.23 -25.92
N THR A 1017 -38.30 16.22 -26.16
CA THR A 1017 -36.94 16.13 -25.59
C THR A 1017 -35.80 16.17 -26.62
N GLY A 1018 -36.11 16.22 -27.91
CA GLY A 1018 -35.12 16.24 -29.00
C GLY A 1018 -34.38 14.92 -29.25
N LEU A 1019 -34.56 13.90 -28.39
CA LEU A 1019 -34.11 12.53 -28.66
C LEU A 1019 -35.30 11.65 -29.05
N THR A 1020 -35.19 10.96 -30.20
CA THR A 1020 -36.20 9.99 -30.61
C THR A 1020 -36.28 8.82 -29.61
N GLY A 1021 -37.46 8.23 -29.42
CA GLY A 1021 -37.64 7.09 -28.50
C GLY A 1021 -36.75 5.87 -28.80
N LYS A 1022 -36.26 5.76 -30.04
CA LYS A 1022 -35.31 4.72 -30.49
C LYS A 1022 -33.93 4.85 -29.82
N ASN A 1023 -33.47 6.06 -29.52
CA ASN A 1023 -32.23 6.28 -28.77
C ASN A 1023 -32.39 5.90 -27.29
N SER A 1024 -33.60 6.05 -26.73
CA SER A 1024 -33.89 5.60 -25.37
C SER A 1024 -33.88 4.08 -25.26
N TRP A 1025 -34.40 3.37 -26.28
CA TRP A 1025 -34.30 1.90 -26.33
C TRP A 1025 -32.85 1.42 -26.40
N ALA A 1026 -31.99 2.03 -27.23
CA ALA A 1026 -30.57 1.66 -27.31
C ALA A 1026 -29.88 1.72 -25.93
N LYS A 1027 -30.09 2.80 -25.18
CA LYS A 1027 -29.54 2.96 -23.82
C LYS A 1027 -30.13 1.97 -22.82
N ALA A 1028 -31.44 1.70 -22.88
CA ALA A 1028 -32.09 0.69 -22.06
C ALA A 1028 -31.57 -0.72 -22.34
N LEU A 1029 -31.37 -1.07 -23.62
CA LEU A 1029 -30.83 -2.35 -24.05
C LEU A 1029 -29.37 -2.52 -23.63
N GLN A 1030 -28.54 -1.47 -23.70
CA GLN A 1030 -27.21 -1.46 -23.09
C GLN A 1030 -27.26 -1.74 -21.57
N SER A 1031 -28.21 -1.13 -20.83
CA SER A 1031 -28.37 -1.40 -19.39
C SER A 1031 -28.78 -2.85 -19.11
N LEU A 1032 -29.69 -3.39 -19.93
CA LEU A 1032 -30.10 -4.79 -19.87
C LEU A 1032 -28.94 -5.74 -20.22
N LEU A 1033 -28.08 -5.41 -21.17
CA LEU A 1033 -26.91 -6.21 -21.54
C LEU A 1033 -25.85 -6.22 -20.43
N ASN A 1034 -25.59 -5.08 -19.79
CA ASN A 1034 -24.73 -5.03 -18.60
C ASN A 1034 -25.31 -5.90 -17.45
N LEU A 1035 -26.64 -5.89 -17.27
CA LEU A 1035 -27.34 -6.75 -16.32
C LEU A 1035 -27.21 -8.24 -16.69
N ALA A 1036 -27.30 -8.58 -17.98
CA ALA A 1036 -27.12 -9.94 -18.50
C ALA A 1036 -25.67 -10.45 -18.33
N GLY A 1037 -24.66 -9.60 -18.57
CA GLY A 1037 -23.25 -9.92 -18.30
C GLY A 1037 -22.99 -10.21 -16.82
N ALA A 1038 -23.62 -9.46 -15.92
CA ALA A 1038 -23.59 -9.76 -14.49
C ALA A 1038 -24.35 -11.06 -14.15
N TRP A 1039 -25.49 -11.36 -14.76
CA TRP A 1039 -26.15 -12.67 -14.59
C TRP A 1039 -25.28 -13.84 -15.05
N LEU A 1040 -24.68 -13.75 -16.23
CA LEU A 1040 -23.71 -14.75 -16.72
C LEU A 1040 -22.54 -14.92 -15.75
N THR A 1041 -22.04 -13.82 -15.18
CA THR A 1041 -21.03 -13.83 -14.12
C THR A 1041 -21.45 -14.66 -12.91
N PHE A 1042 -22.71 -14.56 -12.47
CA PHE A 1042 -23.25 -15.36 -11.36
C PHE A 1042 -23.78 -16.75 -11.78
N GLY A 1043 -23.62 -17.17 -13.04
CA GLY A 1043 -24.11 -18.46 -13.55
C GLY A 1043 -25.62 -18.50 -13.84
N ALA A 1044 -26.30 -17.35 -13.80
CA ALA A 1044 -27.72 -17.18 -14.06
C ALA A 1044 -28.01 -17.09 -15.58
N VAL A 1045 -27.64 -18.15 -16.31
CA VAL A 1045 -27.69 -18.19 -17.79
C VAL A 1045 -29.12 -18.04 -18.33
N GLU A 1046 -30.10 -18.70 -17.69
CA GLU A 1046 -31.52 -18.63 -18.06
C GLU A 1046 -32.10 -17.20 -17.99
N GLN A 1047 -31.60 -16.38 -17.06
CA GLN A 1047 -32.01 -14.99 -16.90
C GLN A 1047 -31.34 -14.07 -17.94
N ALA A 1048 -30.10 -14.38 -18.34
CA ALA A 1048 -29.37 -13.62 -19.35
C ALA A 1048 -29.82 -13.92 -20.78
N GLY A 1049 -30.12 -15.18 -21.10
CA GLY A 1049 -30.46 -15.67 -22.44
C GLY A 1049 -31.48 -14.80 -23.21
N PRO A 1050 -32.67 -14.52 -22.66
CA PRO A 1050 -33.69 -13.71 -23.33
C PRO A 1050 -33.22 -12.31 -23.72
N ILE A 1051 -32.38 -11.67 -22.91
CA ILE A 1051 -31.82 -10.34 -23.21
C ILE A 1051 -30.79 -10.41 -24.34
N LEU A 1052 -29.94 -11.45 -24.32
CA LEU A 1052 -28.94 -11.67 -25.37
C LEU A 1052 -29.61 -11.98 -26.72
N ASP A 1053 -30.72 -12.72 -26.71
CA ASP A 1053 -31.48 -13.05 -27.91
C ASP A 1053 -32.26 -11.83 -28.45
N ASP A 1054 -32.88 -11.01 -27.58
CA ASP A 1054 -33.47 -9.72 -27.98
C ASP A 1054 -32.40 -8.78 -28.59
N ALA A 1055 -31.22 -8.68 -27.96
CA ALA A 1055 -30.11 -7.87 -28.47
C ALA A 1055 -29.60 -8.39 -29.82
N ARG A 1056 -29.48 -9.71 -29.99
CA ARG A 1056 -29.12 -10.36 -31.26
C ARG A 1056 -30.12 -9.99 -32.36
N VAL A 1057 -31.42 -10.01 -32.07
CA VAL A 1057 -32.47 -9.61 -33.03
C VAL A 1057 -32.39 -8.12 -33.38
N GLU A 1058 -32.09 -7.24 -32.43
CA GLU A 1058 -31.95 -5.80 -32.68
C GLU A 1058 -30.66 -5.44 -33.48
N LEU A 1059 -29.58 -6.19 -33.24
CA LEU A 1059 -28.30 -6.00 -33.93
C LEU A 1059 -28.27 -6.60 -35.34
N LEU A 1060 -28.84 -7.81 -35.54
CA LEU A 1060 -28.72 -8.63 -36.76
C LEU A 1060 -30.04 -8.88 -37.51
N GLY A 1061 -31.19 -8.48 -36.96
CA GLY A 1061 -32.49 -8.77 -37.56
C GLY A 1061 -32.68 -8.14 -38.95
N PRO A 1062 -33.57 -8.71 -39.79
CA PRO A 1062 -33.89 -8.14 -41.10
C PRO A 1062 -34.42 -6.72 -40.95
N ALA A 1063 -34.21 -5.89 -41.97
CA ALA A 1063 -34.37 -4.43 -41.92
C ALA A 1063 -35.81 -3.91 -41.67
N GLY A 1064 -36.78 -4.77 -41.32
CA GLY A 1064 -38.13 -4.44 -40.89
C GLY A 1064 -38.28 -4.27 -39.37
N ASP A 1065 -37.85 -5.27 -38.58
CA ASP A 1065 -38.47 -5.59 -37.27
C ASP A 1065 -37.79 -5.01 -36.02
N GLY A 1066 -36.58 -4.46 -36.15
CA GLY A 1066 -35.84 -3.86 -35.03
C GLY A 1066 -36.36 -2.47 -34.60
N VAL A 1067 -36.29 -2.21 -33.29
CA VAL A 1067 -36.57 -0.91 -32.64
C VAL A 1067 -35.38 0.04 -32.73
N LEU A 1068 -34.14 -0.49 -32.78
CA LEU A 1068 -32.92 0.31 -32.89
C LEU A 1068 -32.96 1.28 -34.09
N PRO A 1069 -32.34 2.48 -33.96
CA PRO A 1069 -32.37 3.48 -35.02
C PRO A 1069 -31.81 2.96 -36.36
N LYS A 1070 -32.49 3.31 -37.45
CA LYS A 1070 -32.06 3.06 -38.83
C LYS A 1070 -31.40 4.34 -39.35
N ILE A 1071 -30.24 4.23 -39.99
CA ILE A 1071 -29.58 5.36 -40.66
C ILE A 1071 -30.37 5.63 -41.95
N ALA A 1072 -31.37 6.51 -41.86
CA ALA A 1072 -32.24 6.88 -42.98
C ALA A 1072 -31.64 8.01 -43.83
N SER A 1073 -30.72 8.79 -43.27
CA SER A 1073 -30.05 9.91 -43.93
C SER A 1073 -28.56 10.03 -43.52
N PRO A 1074 -27.70 10.62 -44.35
CA PRO A 1074 -26.31 10.91 -43.98
C PRO A 1074 -26.19 11.85 -42.77
N THR A 1075 -27.14 12.77 -42.60
CA THR A 1075 -27.16 13.78 -41.53
C THR A 1075 -27.46 13.22 -40.15
N GLU A 1076 -28.27 12.16 -40.05
CA GLU A 1076 -28.56 11.47 -38.79
C GLU A 1076 -27.50 10.41 -38.44
N SER A 1077 -26.67 10.01 -39.41
CA SER A 1077 -25.76 8.85 -39.37
C SER A 1077 -24.87 8.79 -38.12
N MET A 1078 -24.20 9.88 -37.75
CA MET A 1078 -23.14 9.86 -36.72
C MET A 1078 -23.65 9.52 -35.31
N ALA A 1079 -24.81 10.06 -34.90
CA ALA A 1079 -25.38 9.81 -33.58
C ALA A 1079 -25.99 8.41 -33.48
N LEU A 1080 -26.60 7.93 -34.56
CA LEU A 1080 -27.21 6.59 -34.60
C LEU A 1080 -26.14 5.49 -34.68
N ALA A 1081 -25.05 5.72 -35.43
CA ALA A 1081 -23.89 4.84 -35.44
C ALA A 1081 -23.19 4.76 -34.07
N LYS A 1082 -23.17 5.86 -33.30
CA LYS A 1082 -22.65 5.88 -31.92
C LYS A 1082 -23.42 4.91 -31.02
N GLU A 1083 -24.73 5.08 -30.95
CA GLU A 1083 -25.60 4.25 -30.08
C GLU A 1083 -25.66 2.80 -30.55
N TYR A 1084 -25.60 2.54 -31.87
CA TYR A 1084 -25.48 1.19 -32.42
C TYR A 1084 -24.16 0.52 -32.01
N THR A 1085 -23.03 1.21 -32.18
CA THR A 1085 -21.71 0.71 -31.79
C THR A 1085 -21.64 0.44 -30.28
N ALA A 1086 -22.14 1.36 -29.44
CA ALA A 1086 -22.18 1.17 -27.99
C ALA A 1086 -23.06 -0.03 -27.57
N THR A 1087 -24.17 -0.27 -28.27
CA THR A 1087 -25.03 -1.43 -28.03
C THR A 1087 -24.35 -2.74 -28.45
N ALA A 1088 -23.63 -2.74 -29.57
CA ALA A 1088 -22.84 -3.89 -30.02
C ALA A 1088 -21.63 -4.16 -29.09
N GLN A 1089 -20.96 -3.14 -28.55
CA GLN A 1089 -19.95 -3.30 -27.50
C GLN A 1089 -20.56 -3.94 -26.24
N ALA A 1090 -21.67 -3.41 -25.72
CA ALA A 1090 -22.35 -3.99 -24.56
C ALA A 1090 -22.76 -5.47 -24.78
N TYR A 1091 -23.12 -5.84 -26.00
CA TYR A 1091 -23.42 -7.23 -26.36
C TYR A 1091 -22.15 -8.12 -26.36
N ILE A 1092 -21.05 -7.66 -26.96
CA ILE A 1092 -19.76 -8.37 -26.93
C ILE A 1092 -19.25 -8.53 -25.49
N ALA A 1093 -19.31 -7.46 -24.69
CA ALA A 1093 -18.92 -7.46 -23.28
C ALA A 1093 -19.75 -8.46 -22.45
N ALA A 1094 -21.07 -8.48 -22.64
CA ALA A 1094 -21.95 -9.45 -21.99
C ALA A 1094 -21.61 -10.89 -22.39
N LEU A 1095 -21.36 -11.16 -23.69
CA LEU A 1095 -20.94 -12.48 -24.16
C LEU A 1095 -19.57 -12.92 -23.60
N GLY A 1096 -18.66 -11.97 -23.36
CA GLY A 1096 -17.38 -12.21 -22.68
C GLY A 1096 -17.50 -12.77 -21.26
N HIS A 1097 -18.66 -12.58 -20.61
CA HIS A 1097 -18.94 -13.14 -19.28
C HIS A 1097 -19.56 -14.54 -19.30
N GLY A 1098 -19.97 -15.04 -20.47
CA GLY A 1098 -20.66 -16.31 -20.64
C GLY A 1098 -19.74 -17.47 -21.08
N PRO A 1099 -20.31 -18.67 -21.31
CA PRO A 1099 -19.56 -19.81 -21.81
C PRO A 1099 -18.91 -19.52 -23.16
N ALA A 1100 -17.58 -19.69 -23.26
CA ALA A 1100 -16.81 -19.27 -24.44
C ALA A 1100 -17.24 -19.93 -25.76
N GLU A 1101 -17.85 -21.11 -25.73
CA GLU A 1101 -18.33 -21.77 -26.96
C GLU A 1101 -19.49 -21.03 -27.62
N ASP A 1102 -20.49 -20.60 -26.82
CA ASP A 1102 -21.63 -19.80 -27.26
C ASP A 1102 -21.20 -18.34 -27.50
N GLY A 1103 -20.41 -17.77 -26.58
CA GLY A 1103 -19.87 -16.42 -26.70
C GLY A 1103 -19.07 -16.20 -27.99
N LEU A 1104 -18.09 -17.05 -28.30
CA LEU A 1104 -17.36 -16.99 -29.57
C LEU A 1104 -18.27 -17.21 -30.78
N GLY A 1105 -19.24 -18.11 -30.68
CA GLY A 1105 -20.21 -18.37 -31.74
C GLY A 1105 -21.03 -17.13 -32.09
N ARG A 1106 -21.58 -16.46 -31.08
CA ARG A 1106 -22.38 -15.23 -31.20
C ARG A 1106 -21.55 -14.01 -31.61
N ILE A 1107 -20.30 -13.88 -31.14
CA ILE A 1107 -19.38 -12.81 -31.60
C ILE A 1107 -18.99 -13.04 -33.07
N ALA A 1108 -18.68 -14.27 -33.47
CA ALA A 1108 -18.41 -14.59 -34.88
C ALA A 1108 -19.65 -14.40 -35.75
N GLU A 1109 -20.85 -14.71 -35.27
CA GLU A 1109 -22.10 -14.40 -35.96
C GLU A 1109 -22.29 -12.90 -36.16
N LEU A 1110 -22.03 -12.10 -35.11
CA LEU A 1110 -22.14 -10.64 -35.14
C LEU A 1110 -21.30 -10.04 -36.28
N PHE A 1111 -20.00 -10.33 -36.36
CA PHE A 1111 -19.14 -9.81 -37.44
C PHE A 1111 -19.42 -10.40 -38.82
N ARG A 1112 -20.19 -11.49 -38.91
CA ARG A 1112 -20.58 -12.11 -40.20
C ARG A 1112 -21.79 -11.43 -40.83
N TYR A 1113 -22.75 -11.03 -40.00
CA TYR A 1113 -24.06 -10.53 -40.46
C TYR A 1113 -24.33 -9.06 -40.12
N MET A 1114 -23.50 -8.39 -39.31
CA MET A 1114 -23.61 -6.95 -39.07
C MET A 1114 -23.50 -6.17 -40.38
N ASP A 1115 -24.54 -5.40 -40.72
CA ASP A 1115 -24.55 -4.47 -41.85
C ASP A 1115 -23.45 -3.40 -41.65
N PRO A 1116 -22.41 -3.37 -42.51
CA PRO A 1116 -21.32 -2.41 -42.39
C PRO A 1116 -21.78 -0.95 -42.39
N LYS A 1117 -22.90 -0.64 -43.06
CA LYS A 1117 -23.45 0.72 -43.15
C LYS A 1117 -23.94 1.28 -41.82
N ARG A 1118 -24.13 0.43 -40.80
CA ARG A 1118 -24.50 0.85 -39.44
C ARG A 1118 -23.33 1.40 -38.62
N VAL A 1119 -22.08 1.24 -39.09
CA VAL A 1119 -20.85 1.62 -38.38
C VAL A 1119 -20.05 2.66 -39.20
N THR A 1120 -20.56 3.88 -39.28
CA THR A 1120 -19.92 5.01 -40.01
C THR A 1120 -19.04 5.86 -39.09
N ASN A 1121 -17.81 6.18 -39.49
CA ASN A 1121 -16.91 7.04 -38.69
C ASN A 1121 -16.59 8.37 -39.38
N THR A 1122 -17.28 9.43 -38.96
CA THR A 1122 -17.10 10.81 -39.45
C THR A 1122 -16.30 11.71 -38.48
N TYR A 1123 -15.63 11.15 -37.48
CA TYR A 1123 -14.87 11.94 -36.51
C TYR A 1123 -13.58 12.55 -37.07
N THR A 1124 -13.08 13.59 -36.40
CA THR A 1124 -11.79 14.26 -36.70
C THR A 1124 -10.57 13.32 -36.70
N THR A 1125 -10.68 12.13 -36.09
CA THR A 1125 -9.61 11.12 -36.08
C THR A 1125 -9.69 10.14 -37.27
N SER A 1126 -10.70 10.25 -38.14
CA SER A 1126 -10.93 9.34 -39.28
C SER A 1126 -9.68 9.16 -40.15
N LYS A 1127 -8.96 10.24 -40.46
CA LYS A 1127 -7.67 10.25 -41.18
C LYS A 1127 -6.60 9.33 -40.55
N PHE A 1128 -6.69 9.04 -39.26
CA PHE A 1128 -5.71 8.23 -38.52
C PHE A 1128 -6.18 6.78 -38.35
N TYR A 1129 -7.44 6.58 -37.94
CA TYR A 1129 -8.03 5.27 -37.70
C TYR A 1129 -9.55 5.32 -37.51
N SER A 1130 -10.20 4.16 -37.69
CA SER A 1130 -11.64 4.02 -37.48
C SER A 1130 -12.05 3.69 -36.05
N ARG A 1131 -12.39 4.72 -35.25
CA ARG A 1131 -12.79 4.61 -33.83
C ARG A 1131 -13.80 3.49 -33.57
N TYR A 1132 -14.98 3.54 -34.19
CA TYR A 1132 -16.04 2.55 -33.93
C TYR A 1132 -15.67 1.11 -34.31
N HIS A 1133 -14.86 0.91 -35.35
CA HIS A 1133 -14.41 -0.44 -35.71
C HIS A 1133 -13.42 -0.96 -34.67
N LEU A 1134 -12.44 -0.14 -34.28
CA LEU A 1134 -11.47 -0.48 -33.25
C LEU A 1134 -12.12 -0.68 -31.88
N ASN A 1135 -13.18 0.06 -31.53
CA ASN A 1135 -13.97 -0.15 -30.31
C ASN A 1135 -14.55 -1.57 -30.24
N LEU A 1136 -15.16 -2.04 -31.34
CA LEU A 1136 -15.72 -3.40 -31.42
C LEU A 1136 -14.63 -4.48 -31.43
N VAL A 1137 -13.47 -4.19 -32.04
CA VAL A 1137 -12.32 -5.10 -32.03
C VAL A 1137 -11.70 -5.19 -30.64
N GLU A 1138 -11.44 -4.07 -29.95
CA GLU A 1138 -10.91 -4.09 -28.57
C GLU A 1138 -11.86 -4.84 -27.64
N GLU A 1139 -13.16 -4.51 -27.66
CA GLU A 1139 -14.15 -5.20 -26.81
C GLU A 1139 -14.15 -6.71 -27.06
N THR A 1140 -13.97 -7.13 -28.32
CA THR A 1140 -13.83 -8.54 -28.70
C THR A 1140 -12.58 -9.16 -28.09
N ILE A 1141 -11.44 -8.48 -28.15
CA ILE A 1141 -10.19 -8.97 -27.55
C ILE A 1141 -10.32 -9.03 -26.02
N LEU A 1142 -10.81 -7.97 -25.37
CA LEU A 1142 -11.01 -7.91 -23.92
C LEU A 1142 -11.99 -8.98 -23.42
N ALA A 1143 -13.07 -9.24 -24.16
CA ALA A 1143 -13.98 -10.35 -23.88
C ALA A 1143 -13.23 -11.70 -23.96
N VAL A 1144 -12.53 -11.95 -25.08
CA VAL A 1144 -11.82 -13.21 -25.36
C VAL A 1144 -10.67 -13.51 -24.39
N VAL A 1145 -9.89 -12.50 -23.98
CA VAL A 1145 -8.75 -12.67 -23.07
C VAL A 1145 -9.13 -12.58 -21.59
N SER A 1146 -10.39 -12.32 -21.27
CA SER A 1146 -10.82 -12.27 -19.88
C SER A 1146 -10.75 -13.64 -19.22
N ASP A 1147 -10.34 -13.67 -17.94
CA ASP A 1147 -10.36 -14.90 -17.13
C ASP A 1147 -11.76 -15.53 -17.10
N ASP A 1148 -12.80 -14.69 -17.16
CA ASP A 1148 -14.22 -15.05 -17.24
C ASP A 1148 -14.55 -15.98 -18.43
N PHE A 1149 -13.81 -15.83 -19.53
CA PHE A 1149 -14.04 -16.52 -20.80
C PHE A 1149 -13.11 -17.74 -20.93
N ALA A 1150 -11.85 -17.57 -20.54
CA ALA A 1150 -10.81 -18.59 -20.60
C ALA A 1150 -11.03 -19.73 -19.59
N LEU A 1151 -11.42 -19.40 -18.35
CA LEU A 1151 -11.73 -20.36 -17.29
C LEU A 1151 -13.23 -20.68 -17.31
N GLY A 1152 -13.62 -21.96 -17.20
CA GLY A 1152 -15.03 -22.32 -17.05
C GLY A 1152 -15.69 -21.71 -15.80
N PRO A 1153 -17.04 -21.70 -15.71
CA PRO A 1153 -17.76 -21.07 -14.58
C PRO A 1153 -17.28 -21.51 -13.19
N ALA A 1154 -16.84 -22.77 -13.05
CA ALA A 1154 -16.23 -23.29 -11.82
C ALA A 1154 -14.80 -22.75 -11.59
N GLY A 1155 -13.88 -22.86 -12.57
CA GLY A 1155 -12.53 -22.29 -12.47
C GLY A 1155 -12.53 -20.78 -12.20
N ARG A 1156 -13.44 -20.04 -12.83
CA ARG A 1156 -13.70 -18.63 -12.55
C ARG A 1156 -14.16 -18.39 -11.10
N ARG A 1157 -15.14 -19.16 -10.62
CA ARG A 1157 -15.59 -19.07 -9.22
C ARG A 1157 -14.44 -19.33 -8.24
N TRP A 1158 -13.57 -20.29 -8.54
CA TRP A 1158 -12.38 -20.55 -7.72
C TRP A 1158 -11.40 -19.38 -7.72
N LEU A 1159 -11.13 -18.74 -8.86
CA LEU A 1159 -10.28 -17.55 -8.92
C LEU A 1159 -10.84 -16.37 -8.12
N ASP A 1160 -12.15 -16.09 -8.24
CA ASP A 1160 -12.82 -15.02 -7.48
C ASP A 1160 -12.80 -15.29 -5.96
N GLU A 1161 -13.03 -16.54 -5.55
CA GLU A 1161 -12.94 -16.94 -4.13
C GLU A 1161 -11.49 -16.91 -3.63
N ASP A 1162 -10.51 -17.31 -4.44
CA ASP A 1162 -9.08 -17.29 -4.10
C ASP A 1162 -8.55 -15.88 -3.88
N GLU A 1163 -8.89 -14.94 -4.77
CA GLU A 1163 -8.54 -13.52 -4.63
C GLU A 1163 -9.07 -12.93 -3.32
N PHE A 1164 -10.33 -13.23 -3.01
CA PHE A 1164 -10.96 -12.80 -1.76
C PHE A 1164 -10.23 -13.36 -0.53
N LEU A 1165 -9.90 -14.66 -0.52
CA LEU A 1165 -9.16 -15.29 0.59
C LEU A 1165 -7.75 -14.71 0.76
N VAL A 1166 -7.07 -14.39 -0.35
CA VAL A 1166 -5.75 -13.74 -0.30
C VAL A 1166 -5.86 -12.35 0.35
N ARG A 1167 -6.75 -11.49 -0.16
CA ARG A 1167 -6.98 -10.14 0.38
C ARG A 1167 -7.40 -10.20 1.85
N ARG A 1168 -8.33 -11.08 2.21
CA ARG A 1168 -8.84 -11.28 3.58
C ARG A 1168 -7.72 -11.58 4.57
N ARG A 1169 -6.82 -12.53 4.25
CA ARG A 1169 -5.68 -12.89 5.11
C ARG A 1169 -4.72 -11.71 5.28
N VAL A 1170 -4.33 -11.06 4.19
CA VAL A 1170 -3.40 -9.92 4.19
C VAL A 1170 -3.92 -8.78 5.08
N HIS A 1171 -5.20 -8.39 4.93
CA HIS A 1171 -5.80 -7.37 5.77
C HIS A 1171 -6.02 -7.82 7.23
N ARG A 1172 -6.37 -9.10 7.48
CA ARG A 1172 -6.48 -9.68 8.84
C ARG A 1172 -5.16 -9.57 9.60
N ASP A 1173 -4.09 -10.03 8.98
CA ASP A 1173 -2.76 -10.07 9.57
C ASP A 1173 -2.23 -8.66 9.87
N MET A 1174 -2.45 -7.70 8.97
CA MET A 1174 -2.08 -6.31 9.23
C MET A 1174 -2.88 -5.67 10.37
N LYS A 1175 -4.20 -5.90 10.44
CA LYS A 1175 -5.04 -5.44 11.57
C LYS A 1175 -4.57 -6.06 12.89
N ALA A 1176 -4.19 -7.34 12.89
CA ALA A 1176 -3.64 -8.01 14.07
C ALA A 1176 -2.26 -7.45 14.47
N ARG A 1177 -1.38 -7.16 13.51
CA ARG A 1177 -0.05 -6.58 13.76
C ARG A 1177 -0.11 -5.16 14.29
N LEU A 1178 -0.94 -4.29 13.72
CA LEU A 1178 -1.17 -2.94 14.24
C LEU A 1178 -1.63 -2.98 15.71
N LYS A 1179 -2.62 -3.82 16.02
CA LYS A 1179 -3.10 -4.04 17.38
C LYS A 1179 -2.01 -4.58 18.33
N GLN A 1180 -1.13 -5.48 17.87
CA GLN A 1180 0.02 -5.95 18.64
C GLN A 1180 1.07 -4.85 18.88
N SER A 1181 1.26 -3.94 17.91
CA SER A 1181 2.15 -2.79 18.02
C SER A 1181 1.57 -1.61 18.81
N GLY A 1182 0.31 -1.66 19.22
CA GLY A 1182 -0.37 -0.57 19.93
C GLY A 1182 -0.77 0.61 19.03
N LEU A 1183 -0.96 0.36 17.72
CA LEU A 1183 -1.37 1.31 16.68
C LEU A 1183 -2.81 1.08 16.23
#